data_AF-A0A7C4Z9H3-F1
#
_entry.id   AF-A0A7C4Z9H3-F1
#
_cell.length_a   1.000
_cell.length_b   1.000
_cell.length_c   1.000
_cell.angle_alpha   90.00
_cell.angle_beta   90.00
_cell.angle_gamma   90.00
#
_symmetry.space_group_name_H-M   'P 1'
#
loop_
_entity.id
_entity.type
_entity.pdbx_description
1 polymer ?
#
loop_
_entity_poly.entity_id
_entity_poly.type
_entity_poly.pdbx_seq_one_letter_code
_entity_poly.pdbx_strand_id
1 'polypeptide(L)'
;DNPFKVGIDFGSGGGDAFDIDWAVDRDGNPAGLDEISFIRISTIPNILDPVFGYYTTEIMAIADVAPLVDTDGDSVLDDYEIRVSNTDPLRPESTVLPLEIPVEWGGSPAGTLLGETCTSNRSICVAFYSNGERVGTREYNCIVDLNFDVDPEPSIGVEGLKKSEVFIKFSSSISDFSSAQVDLPTLTVKYGPEQIEGLDEFTLRIFRWIGDGWSEEGISVIDRDLTSNKLVFKTRYPGVFGVFGEDGEGDISPGIGKMKIACSTSVTRVGEYGEDIDVTVEDIYDADNEPVVDGIPFTITTSLLEIITPDEDENMDGIQFYVRAGKIEFKLSPGTVSGVGEVRVEDYSGLIKGKTQIVIKPGPPVAPISLWYVGRIPPDTPFLSFVSSDLFDGYGNRVLEGLVTVEVTGGTVLSRDEVDWLEGYQLIIRNGRLEFAVRQECSGRVSNLHICVYDDEYKSNNLTCEEFSIEGRCLLSGSFCAYVILSLILGIVGVYILLKNENRRRFFRSDAYIKGFTLVELLVVIAIMSILAMLLLPALSRGRSQARSVQCVNNLRQLYLANVMYANEHNGYYVPACSDMYDFLLPGSEPDNFGGRHRWHGVRETPNPSSSFDYRKSPLFEYLPDGRVKECPEFFEFRRLGEVPNAFESGCGGYGYNMAYVGSMITIEEDPVKACKSGMNERMIQNPAETIMFADAGMPQGGYIVEYSFVEPPLPVSYEQPRGIKGVFMSPSIHFRHWGRANVLWCDGHITSERLEWAPERNVYGAYNKAWDVGWFGPQSNYFFDWFKGANSFVKGL
;
A
#
# COMPACT_ATOMS: atom_id res chain seq x y z
N ASP A 1 1.51 12.84 24.61
CA ASP A 1 1.58 14.17 25.27
C ASP A 1 2.95 14.50 25.83
N ASN A 2 3.14 15.74 26.30
CA ASN A 2 4.32 16.18 27.06
C ASN A 2 4.07 15.96 28.57
N PRO A 3 4.72 14.97 29.21
CA PRO A 3 4.41 14.57 30.59
C PRO A 3 4.71 15.67 31.63
N PHE A 4 5.61 16.61 31.34
CA PHE A 4 5.93 17.71 32.25
C PHE A 4 4.78 18.73 32.41
N LYS A 5 3.78 18.73 31.51
CA LYS A 5 2.59 19.60 31.60
C LYS A 5 1.37 18.90 32.23
N VAL A 6 1.19 17.61 31.99
CA VAL A 6 -0.02 16.87 32.41
C VAL A 6 0.15 16.18 33.78
N GLY A 7 1.41 15.92 34.18
CA GLY A 7 1.72 15.09 35.33
C GLY A 7 1.90 13.62 34.95
N ILE A 8 2.54 12.85 35.83
CA ILE A 8 2.69 11.40 35.72
C ILE A 8 2.11 10.82 37.01
N ASP A 9 0.99 10.11 36.91
CA ASP A 9 0.35 9.40 38.02
C ASP A 9 -0.10 8.01 37.58
N PHE A 10 -0.36 7.15 38.58
CA PHE A 10 -0.49 5.71 38.37
C PHE A 10 -1.82 5.37 37.67
N GLY A 11 -1.81 5.37 36.33
CA GLY A 11 -2.96 5.06 35.48
C GLY A 11 -3.44 6.19 34.56
N SER A 12 -2.73 7.32 34.43
CA SER A 12 -3.09 8.41 33.50
C SER A 12 -2.66 8.20 32.03
N GLY A 13 -2.54 6.93 31.61
CA GLY A 13 -2.33 6.55 30.22
C GLY A 13 -3.64 6.53 29.43
N GLY A 14 -4.10 7.69 28.96
CA GLY A 14 -5.10 7.75 27.91
C GLY A 14 -4.50 7.40 26.55
N GLY A 15 -5.08 6.44 25.84
CA GLY A 15 -4.74 6.14 24.44
C GLY A 15 -3.42 5.40 24.25
N ASP A 16 -2.31 6.13 24.12
CA ASP A 16 -1.06 5.62 23.53
C ASP A 16 0.21 6.19 24.19
N ALA A 17 0.78 5.43 25.15
CA ALA A 17 2.21 5.49 25.50
C ALA A 17 2.65 4.22 26.23
N PHE A 18 3.86 3.74 25.93
CA PHE A 18 4.50 2.61 26.62
C PHE A 18 4.61 2.85 28.13
N ASP A 19 4.37 1.81 28.94
CA ASP A 19 4.53 1.86 30.40
C ASP A 19 5.97 2.25 30.80
N ILE A 20 6.15 3.47 31.32
CA ILE A 20 7.46 4.04 31.72
C ILE A 20 7.74 3.86 33.22
N ASP A 21 7.36 2.72 33.79
CA ASP A 21 7.57 2.33 35.21
C ASP A 21 9.06 2.40 35.66
N TRP A 22 9.99 2.41 34.71
CA TRP A 22 11.44 2.58 34.95
C TRP A 22 11.91 4.05 35.06
N ALA A 23 11.07 5.02 34.69
CA ALA A 23 11.41 6.45 34.65
C ALA A 23 11.03 7.22 35.93
N VAL A 24 10.44 6.53 36.92
CA VAL A 24 10.11 7.06 38.25
C VAL A 24 10.85 6.30 39.35
N ASP A 25 11.25 7.01 40.41
CA ASP A 25 11.82 6.38 41.60
C ASP A 25 10.74 5.71 42.48
N ARG A 26 11.17 5.02 43.54
CA ARG A 26 10.26 4.31 44.47
C ARG A 26 9.28 5.20 45.21
N ASP A 27 9.50 6.51 45.22
CA ASP A 27 8.65 7.51 45.87
C ASP A 27 7.81 8.29 44.83
N GLY A 28 7.91 7.94 43.54
CA GLY A 28 7.11 8.48 42.44
C GLY A 28 7.70 9.69 41.72
N ASN A 29 8.97 10.05 41.97
CA ASN A 29 9.59 11.23 41.36
C ASN A 29 10.28 10.88 40.03
N PRO A 30 10.32 11.79 39.03
CA PRO A 30 11.06 11.57 37.78
C PRO A 30 12.55 11.29 38.04
N ALA A 31 13.07 10.19 37.49
CA ALA A 31 14.39 9.66 37.79
C ALA A 31 15.53 10.41 37.08
N GLY A 32 15.70 11.70 37.37
CA GLY A 32 16.86 12.50 36.90
C GLY A 32 16.97 12.59 35.37
N LEU A 33 15.84 12.75 34.69
CA LEU A 33 15.75 12.91 33.24
C LEU A 33 15.74 14.40 32.88
N ASP A 34 16.83 14.88 32.30
CA ASP A 34 16.99 16.29 31.92
C ASP A 34 16.38 16.63 30.54
N GLU A 35 16.20 15.62 29.67
CA GLU A 35 15.59 15.76 28.33
C GLU A 35 14.85 14.47 27.92
N ILE A 36 13.77 14.58 27.14
CA ILE A 36 13.00 13.45 26.59
C ILE A 36 12.72 13.69 25.10
N SER A 37 13.31 12.86 24.24
CA SER A 37 13.09 12.86 22.80
C SER A 37 12.16 11.73 22.37
N PHE A 38 11.07 12.05 21.66
CA PHE A 38 10.10 11.08 21.15
C PHE A 38 10.29 10.78 19.66
N ILE A 39 10.18 9.50 19.30
CA ILE A 39 10.07 9.03 17.91
C ILE A 39 8.60 8.65 17.67
N ARG A 40 7.90 9.37 16.78
CA ARG A 40 6.56 8.97 16.33
C ARG A 40 6.68 7.81 15.32
N ILE A 41 6.51 6.58 15.81
CA ILE A 41 6.43 5.40 14.96
C ILE A 41 4.97 5.19 14.55
N SER A 42 4.58 5.69 13.37
CA SER A 42 3.27 5.40 12.78
C SER A 42 3.33 4.04 12.06
N THR A 43 3.06 2.94 12.78
CA THR A 43 2.88 1.62 12.18
C THR A 43 1.40 1.28 12.04
N ILE A 44 0.97 0.93 10.82
CA ILE A 44 -0.35 0.32 10.55
C ILE A 44 -0.18 -1.21 10.49
N PRO A 45 -0.59 -1.94 11.55
CA PRO A 45 -1.04 -3.32 11.36
C PRO A 45 -2.28 -3.66 12.19
N ASN A 46 -3.28 -4.24 11.53
CA ASN A 46 -4.43 -4.85 12.18
C ASN A 46 -4.09 -6.30 12.60
N ILE A 47 -4.77 -6.87 13.62
CA ILE A 47 -4.77 -8.27 14.11
C ILE A 47 -4.05 -8.56 15.46
N LEU A 48 -4.77 -9.33 16.30
CA LEU A 48 -4.41 -9.94 17.59
C LEU A 48 -3.28 -10.99 17.50
N ASP A 49 -2.24 -10.87 18.32
CA ASP A 49 -1.19 -11.89 18.50
C ASP A 49 -1.34 -12.65 19.86
N PRO A 50 -1.30 -14.00 19.88
CA PRO A 50 -1.53 -14.80 21.09
C PRO A 50 -0.31 -14.94 22.03
N VAL A 51 0.82 -14.30 21.73
CA VAL A 51 2.05 -14.34 22.54
C VAL A 51 2.34 -13.01 23.24
N PHE A 52 1.96 -11.86 22.66
CA PHE A 52 2.45 -10.55 23.11
C PHE A 52 1.40 -9.55 23.67
N GLY A 53 0.09 -9.72 23.45
CA GLY A 53 -0.95 -8.83 24.01
C GLY A 53 -1.34 -7.62 23.14
N TYR A 54 -2.17 -6.71 23.70
CA TYR A 54 -2.98 -5.72 22.96
C TYR A 54 -2.43 -4.28 22.96
N TYR A 55 -2.63 -3.56 21.83
CA TYR A 55 -2.63 -2.09 21.62
C TYR A 55 -3.49 -1.80 20.35
N THR A 56 -4.16 -0.66 20.08
CA THR A 56 -4.69 0.49 20.85
C THR A 56 -5.90 1.10 20.05
N THR A 57 -6.62 2.11 20.56
CA THR A 57 -8.04 2.38 20.19
C THR A 57 -8.37 3.64 19.36
N GLU A 58 -7.46 4.61 19.18
CA GLU A 58 -7.86 5.97 18.78
C GLU A 58 -8.35 6.15 17.31
N ILE A 59 -7.92 5.30 16.37
CA ILE A 59 -8.32 5.44 14.96
C ILE A 59 -9.72 4.86 14.70
N MET A 60 -10.05 3.71 15.33
CA MET A 60 -11.37 3.09 15.16
C MET A 60 -12.49 3.99 15.69
N ALA A 61 -12.20 4.76 16.74
CA ALA A 61 -13.12 5.76 17.26
C ALA A 61 -13.62 6.72 16.16
N ILE A 62 -12.73 7.35 15.40
CA ILE A 62 -13.09 8.37 14.41
C ILE A 62 -13.92 7.78 13.25
N ALA A 63 -13.62 6.55 12.84
CA ALA A 63 -14.36 5.87 11.77
C ALA A 63 -15.80 5.52 12.19
N ASP A 64 -15.98 4.93 13.38
CA ASP A 64 -17.31 4.46 13.83
C ASP A 64 -18.30 5.61 14.13
N VAL A 65 -17.82 6.82 14.45
CA VAL A 65 -18.68 8.00 14.56
C VAL A 65 -18.92 8.77 13.27
N ALA A 66 -18.25 8.38 12.20
CA ALA A 66 -18.39 8.99 10.89
C ALA A 66 -18.80 7.96 9.81
N PRO A 67 -19.91 7.21 9.97
CA PRO A 67 -20.38 6.22 8.97
C PRO A 67 -20.92 6.85 7.66
N LEU A 68 -20.72 8.16 7.49
CA LEU A 68 -20.95 8.92 6.25
C LEU A 68 -19.63 9.41 5.61
N VAL A 69 -18.48 9.07 6.20
CA VAL A 69 -17.14 9.49 5.78
C VAL A 69 -16.33 8.24 5.44
N ASP A 70 -16.33 7.23 6.32
CA ASP A 70 -16.00 5.85 5.95
C ASP A 70 -17.06 5.36 4.94
N THR A 71 -16.71 5.47 3.66
CA THR A 71 -17.62 5.31 2.52
C THR A 71 -17.59 3.86 2.03
N ASP A 72 -16.54 3.11 2.37
CA ASP A 72 -16.27 1.74 1.93
C ASP A 72 -16.33 0.67 3.04
N GLY A 73 -16.45 1.11 4.29
CA GLY A 73 -16.78 0.35 5.49
C GLY A 73 -15.60 -0.37 6.13
N ASP A 74 -14.36 0.02 5.85
CA ASP A 74 -13.16 -0.69 6.32
C ASP A 74 -12.56 -0.17 7.64
N SER A 75 -13.17 0.87 8.22
CA SER A 75 -12.75 1.55 9.45
C SER A 75 -11.38 2.24 9.37
N VAL A 76 -10.88 2.53 8.16
CA VAL A 76 -9.62 3.23 7.90
C VAL A 76 -9.85 4.37 6.90
N LEU A 77 -10.09 5.58 7.41
CA LEU A 77 -10.26 6.79 6.59
C LEU A 77 -9.07 7.00 5.64
N ASP A 78 -9.28 6.66 4.37
CA ASP A 78 -8.26 6.78 3.33
C ASP A 78 -8.19 8.21 2.76
N ASP A 79 -7.20 8.44 1.90
CA ASP A 79 -6.95 9.75 1.31
C ASP A 79 -8.13 10.25 0.44
N TYR A 80 -9.07 9.40 0.05
CA TYR A 80 -10.27 9.70 -0.72
C TYR A 80 -11.51 9.91 0.18
N GLU A 81 -11.62 9.15 1.28
CA GLU A 81 -12.70 9.20 2.26
C GLU A 81 -12.61 10.36 3.24
N ILE A 82 -11.40 10.89 3.48
CA ILE A 82 -11.22 12.21 4.13
C ILE A 82 -11.85 13.36 3.27
N ARG A 83 -12.29 13.07 2.03
CA ARG A 83 -12.81 14.03 1.04
C ARG A 83 -14.22 13.69 0.51
N VAL A 84 -15.16 13.41 1.41
CA VAL A 84 -16.57 13.09 1.07
C VAL A 84 -17.45 14.34 0.84
N SER A 85 -18.56 14.14 0.13
CA SER A 85 -19.43 15.16 -0.48
C SER A 85 -19.65 16.46 0.32
N ASN A 86 -19.54 17.58 -0.41
CA ASN A 86 -19.61 18.99 0.02
C ASN A 86 -18.28 19.63 0.51
N THR A 87 -17.18 18.87 0.59
CA THR A 87 -15.82 19.46 0.62
C THR A 87 -15.24 19.55 -0.80
N ASP A 88 -14.26 20.44 -1.02
CA ASP A 88 -13.49 20.48 -2.27
C ASP A 88 -12.31 19.49 -2.19
N PRO A 89 -12.31 18.37 -2.95
CA PRO A 89 -11.28 17.33 -2.83
C PRO A 89 -9.87 17.79 -3.27
N LEU A 90 -9.76 18.96 -3.89
CA LEU A 90 -8.49 19.57 -4.30
C LEU A 90 -7.91 20.53 -3.23
N ARG A 91 -8.65 20.81 -2.15
CA ARG A 91 -8.28 21.78 -1.10
C ARG A 91 -8.21 21.10 0.28
N PRO A 92 -7.01 20.81 0.84
CA PRO A 92 -6.89 20.14 2.14
C PRO A 92 -7.50 20.94 3.31
N GLU A 93 -7.69 22.24 3.12
CA GLU A 93 -8.37 23.12 4.08
C GLU A 93 -9.92 23.01 4.08
N SER A 94 -10.47 22.14 3.23
CA SER A 94 -11.88 21.74 3.17
C SER A 94 -12.01 20.26 3.53
N THR A 95 -12.42 19.93 4.75
CA THR A 95 -12.32 18.57 5.31
C THR A 95 -13.35 18.29 6.42
N VAL A 96 -13.36 17.08 6.97
CA VAL A 96 -14.19 16.69 8.12
C VAL A 96 -13.31 16.53 9.36
N LEU A 97 -13.70 17.16 10.48
CA LEU A 97 -12.98 17.07 11.75
C LEU A 97 -13.86 16.48 12.88
N PRO A 98 -13.33 15.58 13.72
CA PRO A 98 -14.06 15.01 14.86
C PRO A 98 -14.28 16.03 15.99
N LEU A 99 -15.39 15.86 16.72
CA LEU A 99 -15.87 16.70 17.82
C LEU A 99 -15.85 15.99 19.20
N GLU A 100 -15.87 14.66 19.20
CA GLU A 100 -15.57 13.80 20.35
C GLU A 100 -15.21 12.39 19.86
N ILE A 101 -14.51 11.62 20.71
CA ILE A 101 -14.47 10.16 20.64
C ILE A 101 -15.54 9.63 21.62
N PRO A 102 -16.49 8.76 21.20
CA PRO A 102 -17.49 8.20 22.11
C PRO A 102 -16.89 7.32 23.20
N VAL A 103 -17.65 7.19 24.29
CA VAL A 103 -17.28 6.38 25.45
C VAL A 103 -17.15 4.90 25.08
N GLU A 104 -17.99 4.39 24.16
CA GLU A 104 -17.88 3.02 23.64
C GLU A 104 -16.57 2.71 22.91
N TRP A 105 -15.83 3.74 22.46
CA TRP A 105 -14.53 3.62 21.78
C TRP A 105 -13.34 4.07 22.63
N GLY A 106 -13.56 4.26 23.95
CA GLY A 106 -12.53 4.66 24.92
C GLY A 106 -12.69 6.10 25.43
N GLY A 107 -13.56 6.90 24.83
CA GLY A 107 -13.74 8.32 25.15
C GLY A 107 -12.58 9.20 24.72
N SER A 108 -12.72 10.52 24.90
CA SER A 108 -11.60 11.47 24.78
C SER A 108 -11.58 12.37 26.02
N PRO A 109 -10.49 12.40 26.81
CA PRO A 109 -10.35 13.32 27.93
C PRO A 109 -10.51 14.79 27.53
N ALA A 110 -11.00 15.64 28.45
CA ALA A 110 -11.12 17.07 28.19
C ALA A 110 -9.73 17.69 27.94
N GLY A 111 -9.60 18.43 26.83
CA GLY A 111 -8.35 19.01 26.36
C GLY A 111 -7.55 18.15 25.36
N THR A 112 -7.97 16.91 25.07
CA THR A 112 -7.35 16.09 24.01
C THR A 112 -7.55 16.74 22.64
N LEU A 113 -6.49 16.84 21.83
CA LEU A 113 -6.59 17.30 20.43
C LEU A 113 -7.31 16.23 19.59
N LEU A 114 -8.42 16.62 18.96
CA LEU A 114 -9.24 15.72 18.13
C LEU A 114 -8.87 15.81 16.64
N GLY A 115 -8.55 17.02 16.15
CA GLY A 115 -8.15 17.23 14.77
C GLY A 115 -7.74 18.67 14.47
N GLU A 116 -6.93 18.86 13.43
CA GLU A 116 -6.51 20.16 12.91
C GLU A 116 -6.67 20.18 11.38
N THR A 117 -7.08 21.33 10.83
CA THR A 117 -6.86 21.65 9.40
C THR A 117 -6.25 23.04 9.23
N CYS A 118 -5.53 23.25 8.15
CA CYS A 118 -4.82 24.49 7.82
C CYS A 118 -4.91 24.81 6.33
N THR A 119 -4.85 26.09 5.98
CA THR A 119 -4.55 26.53 4.60
C THR A 119 -3.20 25.99 4.12
N SER A 120 -3.01 25.88 2.81
CA SER A 120 -1.80 25.32 2.18
C SER A 120 -0.48 26.01 2.59
N ASN A 121 -0.52 27.31 2.91
CA ASN A 121 0.60 28.10 3.45
C ASN A 121 0.69 28.10 4.99
N ARG A 122 -0.24 27.43 5.68
CA ARG A 122 -0.45 27.44 7.13
C ARG A 122 -0.46 28.85 7.74
N SER A 123 -1.12 29.79 7.04
CA SER A 123 -1.44 31.11 7.58
C SER A 123 -2.72 31.12 8.39
N ILE A 124 -3.65 30.21 8.12
CA ILE A 124 -4.86 30.00 8.92
C ILE A 124 -4.92 28.52 9.27
N CYS A 125 -5.06 28.19 10.56
CA CYS A 125 -5.29 26.84 11.06
C CYS A 125 -6.45 26.85 12.06
N VAL A 126 -7.22 25.77 12.11
CA VAL A 126 -8.25 25.53 13.14
C VAL A 126 -8.04 24.15 13.76
N ALA A 127 -8.01 24.12 15.09
CA ALA A 127 -7.83 22.91 15.89
C ALA A 127 -9.04 22.70 16.82
N PHE A 128 -9.54 21.47 16.85
CA PHE A 128 -10.63 21.03 17.72
C PHE A 128 -10.10 20.21 18.89
N TYR A 129 -10.62 20.47 20.08
CA TYR A 129 -10.25 19.78 21.30
C TYR A 129 -11.50 19.18 21.96
N SER A 130 -11.32 18.05 22.64
CA SER A 130 -12.41 17.41 23.37
C SER A 130 -12.82 18.23 24.60
N ASN A 131 -14.11 18.25 24.89
CA ASN A 131 -14.68 18.81 26.11
C ASN A 131 -14.82 17.74 27.23
N GLY A 132 -14.31 16.53 27.02
CA GLY A 132 -14.59 15.35 27.84
C GLY A 132 -15.90 14.66 27.43
N GLU A 133 -16.44 13.83 28.33
CA GLU A 133 -17.70 13.13 28.10
C GLU A 133 -18.87 14.10 27.85
N ARG A 134 -19.46 13.94 26.67
CA ARG A 134 -20.53 14.75 26.11
C ARG A 134 -21.84 13.96 26.35
N VAL A 135 -23.00 14.59 26.62
CA VAL A 135 -24.30 13.87 26.79
C VAL A 135 -25.36 14.16 25.71
N GLY A 136 -25.93 13.11 25.10
CA GLY A 136 -27.13 13.15 24.22
C GLY A 136 -26.91 12.70 22.76
N THR A 137 -27.98 12.59 21.98
CA THR A 137 -27.91 12.34 20.52
C THR A 137 -27.41 13.59 19.79
N ARG A 138 -26.29 13.51 19.07
CA ARG A 138 -25.69 14.65 18.38
C ARG A 138 -24.76 14.24 17.24
N GLU A 139 -24.21 15.23 16.56
CA GLU A 139 -23.12 15.06 15.61
C GLU A 139 -21.76 14.93 16.32
N TYR A 140 -21.06 13.88 15.95
CA TYR A 140 -19.73 13.52 16.45
C TYR A 140 -18.59 14.12 15.63
N ASN A 141 -18.90 14.65 14.44
CA ASN A 141 -17.95 15.22 13.48
C ASN A 141 -18.56 16.51 12.92
N CYS A 142 -17.74 17.40 12.36
CA CYS A 142 -18.21 18.56 11.60
C CYS A 142 -17.48 18.68 10.27
N ILE A 143 -18.18 19.16 9.25
CA ILE A 143 -17.55 19.60 8.00
C ILE A 143 -16.97 21.00 8.28
N VAL A 144 -15.74 21.24 7.84
CA VAL A 144 -15.01 22.50 7.99
C VAL A 144 -14.45 22.93 6.63
N ASP A 145 -14.58 24.22 6.29
CA ASP A 145 -13.87 24.84 5.17
C ASP A 145 -13.27 26.17 5.61
N LEU A 146 -11.94 26.27 5.51
CA LEU A 146 -11.21 27.52 5.65
C LEU A 146 -11.03 28.15 4.28
N ASN A 147 -11.31 29.45 4.16
CA ASN A 147 -11.03 30.20 2.94
C ASN A 147 -10.63 31.63 3.28
N PHE A 148 -9.98 32.31 2.35
CA PHE A 148 -9.81 33.76 2.42
C PHE A 148 -11.13 34.40 1.96
N ASP A 149 -11.74 35.21 2.82
CA ASP A 149 -12.80 36.13 2.40
C ASP A 149 -12.22 37.53 2.20
N VAL A 150 -12.95 38.36 1.47
CA VAL A 150 -12.70 39.81 1.43
C VAL A 150 -13.57 40.46 2.52
N ASP A 151 -13.23 41.67 2.97
CA ASP A 151 -14.07 42.45 3.88
C ASP A 151 -15.54 42.47 3.40
N PRO A 152 -16.48 41.89 4.17
CA PRO A 152 -17.86 41.72 3.73
C PRO A 152 -18.61 43.05 3.62
N GLU A 153 -18.18 44.09 4.34
CA GLU A 153 -18.71 45.45 4.21
C GLU A 153 -17.64 46.48 4.63
N PRO A 154 -16.83 46.98 3.67
CA PRO A 154 -15.75 47.94 3.94
C PRO A 154 -16.20 49.19 4.68
N SER A 155 -17.43 49.66 4.47
CA SER A 155 -17.93 50.91 5.08
C SER A 155 -18.30 50.80 6.56
N ILE A 156 -18.45 49.58 7.12
CA ILE A 156 -18.83 49.36 8.51
C ILE A 156 -17.61 48.90 9.32
N GLY A 157 -17.09 49.79 10.16
CA GLY A 157 -16.00 49.54 11.11
C GLY A 157 -16.47 49.39 12.56
N VAL A 158 -15.51 49.37 13.49
CA VAL A 158 -15.74 49.38 14.95
C VAL A 158 -15.32 50.75 15.49
N GLU A 159 -16.13 51.37 16.34
CA GLU A 159 -15.81 52.70 16.88
C GLU A 159 -14.52 52.68 17.71
N GLY A 160 -13.56 53.53 17.34
CA GLY A 160 -12.25 53.61 18.00
C GLY A 160 -11.19 52.63 17.50
N LEU A 161 -11.48 51.74 16.54
CA LEU A 161 -10.52 50.80 15.96
C LEU A 161 -10.47 50.90 14.43
N LYS A 162 -9.28 50.74 13.86
CA LYS A 162 -9.07 50.53 12.42
C LYS A 162 -9.23 49.05 12.06
N LYS A 163 -9.56 48.79 10.79
CA LYS A 163 -9.51 47.47 10.16
C LYS A 163 -8.11 47.20 9.62
N SER A 164 -7.66 45.95 9.73
CA SER A 164 -6.56 45.39 8.95
C SER A 164 -7.03 44.87 7.58
N GLU A 165 -6.09 44.40 6.75
CA GLU A 165 -6.41 43.60 5.55
C GLU A 165 -6.59 42.10 5.83
N VAL A 166 -6.53 41.68 7.10
CA VAL A 166 -6.53 40.26 7.51
C VAL A 166 -7.97 39.78 7.76
N PHE A 167 -8.49 38.98 6.83
CA PHE A 167 -9.82 38.39 6.89
C PHE A 167 -9.78 36.86 6.75
N ILE A 168 -10.63 36.18 7.51
CA ILE A 168 -10.72 34.71 7.58
C ILE A 168 -12.16 34.29 7.40
N LYS A 169 -12.45 33.37 6.47
CA LYS A 169 -13.68 32.60 6.45
C LYS A 169 -13.44 31.26 7.14
N PHE A 170 -14.15 31.02 8.23
CA PHE A 170 -14.26 29.69 8.85
C PHE A 170 -15.72 29.23 8.75
N SER A 171 -15.96 28.30 7.83
CA SER A 171 -17.26 27.66 7.64
C SER A 171 -17.31 26.35 8.42
N SER A 172 -18.44 26.04 9.05
CA SER A 172 -18.68 24.74 9.69
C SER A 172 -20.12 24.28 9.53
N SER A 173 -20.36 22.96 9.53
CA SER A 173 -21.70 22.39 9.67
C SER A 173 -22.34 22.69 11.04
N ILE A 174 -21.51 22.91 12.08
CA ILE A 174 -21.96 23.28 13.42
C ILE A 174 -22.06 24.81 13.53
N SER A 175 -23.26 25.32 13.82
CA SER A 175 -23.54 26.75 13.91
C SER A 175 -23.28 27.39 15.28
N ASP A 176 -23.16 26.60 16.36
CA ASP A 176 -22.83 27.05 17.72
C ASP A 176 -22.13 25.90 18.49
N PHE A 177 -20.81 26.02 18.69
CA PHE A 177 -20.00 24.98 19.31
C PHE A 177 -20.32 24.76 20.80
N SER A 178 -20.73 25.81 21.52
CA SER A 178 -21.17 25.68 22.92
C SER A 178 -22.50 24.92 23.02
N SER A 179 -23.45 25.17 22.12
CA SER A 179 -24.70 24.40 22.05
C SER A 179 -24.45 22.94 21.63
N ALA A 180 -23.42 22.69 20.82
CA ALA A 180 -22.94 21.36 20.49
C ALA A 180 -22.16 20.67 21.63
N GLN A 181 -21.94 21.32 22.78
CA GLN A 181 -21.17 20.82 23.93
C GLN A 181 -19.68 20.51 23.64
N VAL A 182 -19.08 21.12 22.61
CA VAL A 182 -17.66 20.95 22.26
C VAL A 182 -16.82 22.04 22.95
N ASP A 183 -15.53 21.80 23.21
CA ASP A 183 -14.64 22.91 23.54
C ASP A 183 -14.55 23.85 22.33
N LEU A 184 -14.35 25.14 22.58
CA LEU A 184 -14.35 26.11 21.50
C LEU A 184 -13.17 25.83 20.56
N PRO A 185 -13.39 25.74 19.22
CA PRO A 185 -12.30 25.56 18.28
C PRO A 185 -11.30 26.71 18.39
N THR A 186 -10.02 26.35 18.35
CA THR A 186 -8.89 27.28 18.44
C THR A 186 -8.42 27.60 17.02
N LEU A 187 -8.54 28.86 16.62
CA LEU A 187 -8.04 29.36 15.36
C LEU A 187 -6.69 30.05 15.58
N THR A 188 -5.73 29.75 14.71
CA THR A 188 -4.44 30.45 14.61
C THR A 188 -4.40 31.20 13.28
N VAL A 189 -4.08 32.48 13.33
CA VAL A 189 -4.00 33.38 12.18
C VAL A 189 -2.61 34.00 12.14
N LYS A 190 -1.92 33.90 11.01
CA LYS A 190 -0.71 34.67 10.69
C LYS A 190 -1.07 35.91 9.88
N TYR A 191 -0.37 37.01 10.14
CA TYR A 191 -0.50 38.27 9.41
C TYR A 191 0.86 38.75 8.89
N GLY A 192 0.87 39.40 7.73
CA GLY A 192 2.06 40.06 7.18
C GLY A 192 2.16 41.53 7.61
N PRO A 193 3.36 42.15 7.56
CA PRO A 193 3.57 43.54 7.97
C PRO A 193 2.66 44.53 7.24
N GLU A 194 2.55 44.38 5.92
CA GLU A 194 1.71 45.23 5.05
C GLU A 194 0.22 45.15 5.42
N GLN A 195 -0.24 44.02 5.95
CA GLN A 195 -1.66 43.79 6.25
C GLN A 195 -2.13 44.48 7.53
N ILE A 196 -1.20 44.90 8.39
CA ILE A 196 -1.47 45.63 9.63
C ILE A 196 -0.86 47.04 9.64
N GLU A 197 -0.50 47.58 8.47
CA GLU A 197 0.11 48.92 8.36
C GLU A 197 -0.76 50.01 9.05
N GLY A 198 -0.15 50.77 9.97
CA GLY A 198 -0.83 51.85 10.69
C GLY A 198 -1.73 51.42 11.85
N LEU A 199 -1.64 50.15 12.29
CA LEU A 199 -2.27 49.59 13.49
C LEU A 199 -1.24 49.34 14.60
N ASP A 200 -1.65 49.34 15.87
CA ASP A 200 -0.82 48.88 16.99
C ASP A 200 -0.97 47.37 17.17
N GLU A 201 0.10 46.62 16.88
CA GLU A 201 0.18 45.15 16.96
C GLU A 201 -0.23 44.59 18.35
N PHE A 202 0.11 45.29 19.45
CA PHE A 202 -0.27 44.88 20.80
C PHE A 202 -1.80 44.95 21.03
N THR A 203 -2.48 45.85 20.31
CA THR A 203 -3.92 46.10 20.47
C THR A 203 -4.79 45.24 19.58
N LEU A 204 -4.21 44.38 18.73
CA LEU A 204 -4.96 43.60 17.75
C LEU A 204 -6.02 42.70 18.42
N ARG A 205 -7.23 42.75 17.86
CA ARG A 205 -8.44 42.05 18.30
C ARG A 205 -9.14 41.40 17.11
N ILE A 206 -9.93 40.38 17.40
CA ILE A 206 -10.67 39.62 16.41
C ILE A 206 -12.16 39.91 16.57
N PHE A 207 -12.82 40.33 15.51
CA PHE A 207 -14.26 40.50 15.46
C PHE A 207 -14.87 39.57 14.41
N ARG A 208 -16.08 39.07 14.68
CA ARG A 208 -16.87 38.28 13.73
C ARG A 208 -17.97 39.14 13.11
N TRP A 209 -18.17 39.00 11.81
CA TRP A 209 -19.26 39.62 11.08
C TRP A 209 -20.59 38.95 11.41
N ILE A 210 -21.61 39.73 11.79
CA ILE A 210 -22.96 39.23 12.13
C ILE A 210 -24.05 39.63 11.13
N GLY A 211 -23.71 40.38 10.08
CA GLY A 211 -24.59 40.75 8.98
C GLY A 211 -24.95 42.25 8.92
N ASP A 212 -24.95 42.93 10.06
CA ASP A 212 -25.19 44.37 10.21
C ASP A 212 -24.07 45.09 10.98
N GLY A 213 -23.05 44.35 11.43
CA GLY A 213 -21.91 44.86 12.18
C GLY A 213 -20.90 43.79 12.57
N TRP A 214 -19.92 44.23 13.36
CA TRP A 214 -18.82 43.43 13.90
C TRP A 214 -19.01 43.20 15.39
N SER A 215 -18.80 41.97 15.87
CA SER A 215 -19.00 41.58 17.27
C SER A 215 -17.87 40.69 17.80
N GLU A 216 -17.45 40.93 19.05
CA GLU A 216 -16.55 40.04 19.81
C GLU A 216 -17.32 38.91 20.53
N GLU A 217 -18.65 38.81 20.36
CA GLU A 217 -19.48 37.84 21.09
C GLU A 217 -19.06 36.38 20.79
N GLY A 218 -18.64 35.69 21.86
CA GLY A 218 -18.20 34.30 21.79
C GLY A 218 -16.74 34.14 21.33
N ILE A 219 -15.95 35.21 21.25
CA ILE A 219 -14.54 35.19 20.90
C ILE A 219 -13.69 35.37 22.15
N SER A 220 -12.61 34.61 22.29
CA SER A 220 -11.59 34.83 23.32
C SER A 220 -10.19 34.67 22.72
N VAL A 221 -9.41 35.76 22.68
CA VAL A 221 -8.00 35.71 22.29
C VAL A 221 -7.22 34.98 23.38
N ILE A 222 -6.50 33.94 22.99
CA ILE A 222 -5.66 33.10 23.87
C ILE A 222 -4.23 33.63 23.91
N ASP A 223 -3.68 33.96 22.74
CA ASP A 223 -2.27 34.33 22.59
C ASP A 223 -2.04 35.36 21.47
N ARG A 224 -0.97 36.15 21.64
CA ARG A 224 -0.45 37.13 20.68
C ARG A 224 1.07 36.95 20.59
N ASP A 225 1.49 36.09 19.69
CA ASP A 225 2.90 35.79 19.41
C ASP A 225 3.37 36.75 18.31
N LEU A 226 3.83 37.92 18.75
CA LEU A 226 4.30 39.03 17.91
C LEU A 226 5.52 38.58 17.08
N THR A 227 6.50 37.92 17.71
CA THR A 227 7.76 37.46 17.08
C THR A 227 7.57 36.57 15.84
N SER A 228 6.40 35.93 15.67
CA SER A 228 6.07 35.21 14.44
C SER A 228 4.72 35.59 13.83
N ASN A 229 4.26 36.79 14.16
CA ASN A 229 3.09 37.49 13.64
C ASN A 229 1.82 36.62 13.71
N LYS A 230 1.54 36.06 14.89
CA LYS A 230 0.42 35.15 15.14
C LYS A 230 -0.59 35.69 16.15
N LEU A 231 -1.86 35.53 15.82
CA LEU A 231 -3.01 35.68 16.71
C LEU A 231 -3.68 34.31 16.91
N VAL A 232 -3.83 33.88 18.16
CA VAL A 232 -4.53 32.64 18.51
C VAL A 232 -5.78 32.98 19.31
N PHE A 233 -6.94 32.48 18.89
CA PHE A 233 -8.22 32.75 19.56
C PHE A 233 -9.17 31.55 19.51
N LYS A 234 -10.07 31.47 20.48
CA LYS A 234 -11.21 30.56 20.50
C LYS A 234 -12.47 31.27 20.02
N THR A 235 -13.35 30.55 19.32
CA THR A 235 -14.66 31.07 18.87
C THR A 235 -15.81 30.12 19.16
N ARG A 236 -16.97 30.67 19.58
CA ARG A 236 -18.23 29.95 19.74
C ARG A 236 -18.98 29.70 18.43
N TYR A 237 -18.76 30.53 17.43
CA TYR A 237 -19.54 30.55 16.20
C TYR A 237 -18.61 30.52 14.97
N PRO A 238 -18.96 29.80 13.88
CA PRO A 238 -18.32 30.00 12.59
C PRO A 238 -18.71 31.35 11.97
N GLY A 239 -18.01 31.76 10.91
CA GLY A 239 -18.31 32.99 10.17
C GLY A 239 -17.08 33.62 9.50
N VAL A 240 -17.24 34.88 9.13
CA VAL A 240 -16.14 35.73 8.65
C VAL A 240 -15.59 36.52 9.85
N PHE A 241 -14.26 36.47 10.02
CA PHE A 241 -13.52 37.19 11.04
C PHE A 241 -12.61 38.22 10.40
N GLY A 242 -12.48 39.39 11.03
CA GLY A 242 -11.54 40.44 10.67
C GLY A 242 -10.69 40.83 11.86
N VAL A 243 -9.43 41.21 11.61
CA VAL A 243 -8.54 41.74 12.65
C VAL A 243 -8.63 43.27 12.69
N PHE A 244 -8.73 43.83 13.89
CA PHE A 244 -8.88 45.26 14.17
C PHE A 244 -7.89 45.69 15.26
N GLY A 245 -7.50 46.97 15.29
CA GLY A 245 -6.58 47.52 16.29
C GLY A 245 -6.70 49.03 16.44
N GLU A 246 -6.01 49.59 17.43
CA GLU A 246 -5.85 51.04 17.60
C GLU A 246 -4.79 51.59 16.62
N ASP A 247 -4.64 52.91 16.55
CA ASP A 247 -3.64 53.56 15.69
C ASP A 247 -2.21 53.28 16.20
N GLY A 248 -1.35 52.72 15.36
CA GLY A 248 0.04 52.39 15.69
C GLY A 248 0.99 52.42 14.49
N GLU A 249 2.21 51.90 14.67
CA GLU A 249 3.27 51.94 13.64
C GLU A 249 3.25 50.74 12.67
N GLY A 250 2.36 49.76 12.89
CA GLY A 250 2.27 48.52 12.12
C GLY A 250 2.87 47.33 12.87
N ASP A 251 3.47 46.42 12.11
CA ASP A 251 4.32 45.35 12.65
C ASP A 251 5.55 45.97 13.31
N ILE A 252 5.71 45.70 14.60
CA ILE A 252 6.81 46.20 15.45
C ILE A 252 7.77 45.08 15.84
N SER A 253 7.53 43.87 15.33
CA SER A 253 8.37 42.72 15.56
C SER A 253 9.59 42.77 14.62
N PRO A 254 10.81 42.53 15.13
CA PRO A 254 11.94 42.30 14.25
C PRO A 254 11.67 41.02 13.47
N GLY A 255 11.36 41.16 12.17
CA GLY A 255 10.97 40.05 11.31
C GLY A 255 12.01 38.93 11.22
N ILE A 256 11.63 37.80 10.65
CA ILE A 256 12.57 36.69 10.44
C ILE A 256 13.62 37.12 9.40
N GLY A 257 14.89 37.12 9.81
CA GLY A 257 16.02 37.44 8.95
C GLY A 257 16.16 36.45 7.80
N LYS A 258 16.70 36.92 6.68
CA LYS A 258 16.75 36.19 5.41
C LYS A 258 18.17 35.73 5.13
N MET A 259 18.31 34.54 4.54
CA MET A 259 19.59 34.04 4.05
C MET A 259 19.37 33.20 2.79
N LYS A 260 20.42 33.02 2.00
CA LYS A 260 20.43 32.16 0.82
C LYS A 260 21.50 31.09 0.99
N ILE A 261 21.09 29.83 0.95
CA ILE A 261 22.00 28.69 1.02
C ILE A 261 22.24 28.16 -0.39
N ALA A 262 23.46 28.29 -0.88
CA ALA A 262 23.94 27.69 -2.13
C ALA A 262 24.75 26.42 -1.83
N CYS A 263 24.63 25.41 -2.69
CA CYS A 263 25.39 24.16 -2.60
C CYS A 263 26.03 23.86 -3.96
N SER A 264 27.23 23.27 -3.98
CA SER A 264 27.92 22.88 -5.22
C SER A 264 27.11 21.88 -6.06
N THR A 265 26.32 21.04 -5.40
CA THR A 265 25.34 20.14 -6.00
C THR A 265 24.12 19.99 -5.09
N SER A 266 22.95 19.71 -5.68
CA SER A 266 21.73 19.29 -4.97
C SER A 266 21.55 17.76 -4.92
N VAL A 267 22.45 17.01 -5.55
CA VAL A 267 22.42 15.54 -5.63
C VAL A 267 23.83 14.98 -5.45
N THR A 268 24.00 14.00 -4.56
CA THR A 268 25.23 13.22 -4.37
C THR A 268 24.90 11.72 -4.26
N ARG A 269 25.88 10.88 -3.91
CA ARG A 269 25.69 9.46 -3.56
C ARG A 269 26.17 9.18 -2.13
N VAL A 270 25.78 8.04 -1.56
CA VAL A 270 26.23 7.62 -0.22
C VAL A 270 27.72 7.31 -0.14
N GLY A 271 28.33 7.66 0.99
CA GLY A 271 29.69 7.28 1.36
C GLY A 271 30.75 7.59 0.28
N GLU A 272 31.66 6.64 0.04
CA GLU A 272 32.81 6.83 -0.87
C GLU A 272 32.43 7.01 -2.36
N TYR A 273 31.16 6.81 -2.72
CA TYR A 273 30.66 7.04 -4.08
C TYR A 273 30.16 8.47 -4.32
N GLY A 274 30.01 9.26 -3.26
CA GLY A 274 29.61 10.67 -3.34
C GLY A 274 30.80 11.62 -3.32
N GLU A 275 30.58 12.83 -3.85
CA GLU A 275 31.54 13.93 -3.70
C GLU A 275 31.17 14.79 -2.49
N ASP A 276 32.17 15.36 -1.82
CA ASP A 276 31.98 16.37 -0.79
C ASP A 276 31.30 17.62 -1.38
N ILE A 277 30.36 18.18 -0.62
CA ILE A 277 29.53 19.30 -1.05
C ILE A 277 30.03 20.57 -0.38
N ASP A 278 30.45 21.54 -1.19
CA ASP A 278 30.70 22.91 -0.73
C ASP A 278 29.36 23.61 -0.52
N VAL A 279 29.14 24.14 0.68
CA VAL A 279 27.95 24.92 1.03
C VAL A 279 28.36 26.35 1.38
N THR A 280 27.75 27.31 0.70
CA THR A 280 27.94 28.74 0.92
C THR A 280 26.61 29.34 1.34
N VAL A 281 26.54 29.85 2.56
CA VAL A 281 25.46 30.75 2.98
C VAL A 281 25.88 32.17 2.63
N GLU A 282 25.06 32.86 1.86
CA GLU A 282 25.28 34.24 1.42
C GLU A 282 23.96 35.02 1.49
N ASP A 283 24.00 36.32 1.15
CA ASP A 283 22.82 37.20 1.19
C ASP A 283 22.12 37.14 2.58
N ILE A 284 22.92 37.19 3.66
CA ILE A 284 22.46 37.08 5.06
C ILE A 284 22.07 38.48 5.56
N TYR A 285 20.77 38.67 5.80
CA TYR A 285 20.16 39.89 6.32
C TYR A 285 19.41 39.60 7.61
N ASP A 286 19.43 40.54 8.54
CA ASP A 286 18.64 40.49 9.75
C ASP A 286 17.17 40.87 9.50
N ALA A 287 16.43 40.97 10.59
CA ALA A 287 15.04 41.42 10.67
C ALA A 287 14.76 42.74 9.92
N ASP A 288 15.68 43.70 10.07
CA ASP A 288 15.55 45.07 9.57
C ASP A 288 16.03 45.19 8.11
N ASN A 289 16.36 44.04 7.49
CA ASN A 289 16.94 43.92 6.16
C ASN A 289 18.34 44.58 6.04
N GLU A 290 19.06 44.71 7.15
CA GLU A 290 20.47 45.10 7.18
C GLU A 290 21.38 43.86 7.10
N PRO A 291 22.58 43.95 6.48
CA PRO A 291 23.45 42.80 6.31
C PRO A 291 24.09 42.39 7.64
N VAL A 292 24.01 41.10 7.98
CA VAL A 292 24.54 40.55 9.24
C VAL A 292 26.04 40.79 9.35
N VAL A 293 26.47 41.34 10.49
CA VAL A 293 27.87 41.72 10.74
C VAL A 293 28.78 40.50 10.91
N ASP A 294 29.97 40.55 10.30
CA ASP A 294 31.02 39.56 10.48
C ASP A 294 31.30 39.26 11.97
N GLY A 295 31.44 37.98 12.31
CA GLY A 295 31.68 37.51 13.67
C GLY A 295 30.42 37.13 14.48
N ILE A 296 29.23 37.15 13.87
CA ILE A 296 28.03 36.54 14.46
C ILE A 296 28.05 35.00 14.21
N PRO A 297 27.85 34.15 15.23
CA PRO A 297 27.81 32.70 15.09
C PRO A 297 26.46 32.20 14.59
N PHE A 298 26.50 31.17 13.76
CA PHE A 298 25.37 30.36 13.33
C PHE A 298 25.64 28.89 13.65
N THR A 299 24.64 28.21 14.21
CA THR A 299 24.65 26.78 14.44
C THR A 299 24.13 26.07 13.20
N ILE A 300 24.86 25.04 12.75
CA ILE A 300 24.50 24.26 11.56
C ILE A 300 24.18 22.82 11.95
N THR A 301 23.04 22.31 11.47
CA THR A 301 22.59 20.94 11.75
C THR A 301 22.20 20.22 10.46
N THR A 302 22.49 18.92 10.41
CA THR A 302 22.29 18.05 9.25
C THR A 302 21.65 16.73 9.66
N SER A 303 20.83 16.12 8.78
CA SER A 303 20.14 14.85 9.08
C SER A 303 20.83 13.59 8.54
N LEU A 304 21.33 13.63 7.30
CA LEU A 304 21.95 12.48 6.59
C LEU A 304 23.34 12.79 6.03
N LEU A 305 23.89 13.95 6.39
CA LEU A 305 25.18 14.47 5.92
C LEU A 305 26.06 14.74 7.13
N GLU A 306 27.36 14.51 7.03
CA GLU A 306 28.33 14.82 8.07
C GLU A 306 29.00 16.18 7.75
N ILE A 307 29.07 17.07 8.74
CA ILE A 307 29.81 18.33 8.60
C ILE A 307 31.29 18.03 8.82
N ILE A 308 32.11 18.18 7.77
CA ILE A 308 33.54 17.84 7.81
C ILE A 308 34.45 19.06 7.99
N THR A 309 33.90 20.28 7.92
CA THR A 309 34.63 21.47 8.37
C THR A 309 34.61 21.50 9.91
N PRO A 310 35.77 21.71 10.58
CA PRO A 310 35.81 21.82 12.04
C PRO A 310 34.91 22.93 12.57
N ASP A 311 34.36 22.70 13.76
CA ASP A 311 33.65 23.68 14.57
C ASP A 311 34.54 24.90 14.87
N GLU A 312 34.02 26.12 14.74
CA GLU A 312 34.74 27.34 15.09
C GLU A 312 34.64 27.71 16.58
N ASP A 313 33.71 27.14 17.37
CA ASP A 313 33.64 27.33 18.82
C ASP A 313 33.05 26.13 19.60
N GLU A 314 33.94 25.20 20.00
CA GLU A 314 33.65 24.02 20.83
C GLU A 314 33.00 24.30 22.21
N ASN A 315 32.80 25.57 22.61
CA ASN A 315 32.19 25.96 23.89
C ASN A 315 30.68 26.27 23.78
N MET A 316 30.11 26.28 22.57
CA MET A 316 28.67 26.45 22.33
C MET A 316 28.05 25.14 21.86
N ASP A 317 26.76 24.92 22.17
CA ASP A 317 26.08 23.67 21.82
C ASP A 317 25.76 23.60 20.31
N GLY A 318 26.24 22.54 19.65
CA GLY A 318 26.12 22.33 18.21
C GLY A 318 27.28 22.94 17.41
N ILE A 319 27.41 22.59 16.12
CA ILE A 319 28.56 23.00 15.30
C ILE A 319 28.40 24.45 14.83
N GLN A 320 29.35 25.31 15.20
CA GLN A 320 29.28 26.75 14.98
C GLN A 320 30.15 27.21 13.82
N PHE A 321 29.63 28.20 13.08
CA PHE A 321 30.36 28.94 12.05
C PHE A 321 30.08 30.43 12.15
N TYR A 322 31.11 31.26 12.03
CA TYR A 322 30.98 32.71 12.06
C TYR A 322 30.81 33.30 10.66
N VAL A 323 29.97 34.33 10.53
CA VAL A 323 29.90 35.14 9.31
C VAL A 323 31.26 35.81 9.05
N ARG A 324 31.78 35.68 7.83
CA ARG A 324 33.02 36.31 7.35
C ARG A 324 32.81 36.85 5.93
N ALA A 325 33.13 38.12 5.70
CA ALA A 325 32.82 38.85 4.47
C ALA A 325 31.34 38.72 4.03
N GLY A 326 30.41 38.69 4.99
CA GLY A 326 28.97 38.51 4.74
C GLY A 326 28.55 37.11 4.28
N LYS A 327 29.39 36.08 4.49
CA LYS A 327 29.12 34.68 4.11
C LYS A 327 29.52 33.69 5.19
N ILE A 328 28.99 32.47 5.08
CA ILE A 328 29.45 31.30 5.84
C ILE A 328 29.79 30.20 4.82
N GLU A 329 30.95 29.55 4.95
CA GLU A 329 31.39 28.49 4.04
C GLU A 329 31.80 27.24 4.82
N PHE A 330 31.18 26.11 4.49
CA PHE A 330 31.46 24.82 5.13
C PHE A 330 31.30 23.67 4.13
N LYS A 331 31.84 22.51 4.48
CA LYS A 331 31.82 21.30 3.66
C LYS A 331 31.01 20.21 4.34
N LEU A 332 30.22 19.51 3.53
CA LEU A 332 29.44 18.33 3.92
C LEU A 332 29.95 17.10 3.18
N SER A 333 30.07 15.98 3.89
CA SER A 333 30.34 14.67 3.28
C SER A 333 29.09 13.78 3.38
N PRO A 334 28.76 12.98 2.36
CA PRO A 334 27.57 12.14 2.39
C PRO A 334 27.71 10.93 3.31
N GLY A 335 26.72 10.75 4.19
CA GLY A 335 26.63 9.56 5.03
C GLY A 335 26.35 8.27 4.24
N THR A 336 26.25 7.16 4.96
CA THR A 336 26.02 5.82 4.39
C THR A 336 24.55 5.53 4.05
N VAL A 337 23.62 6.44 4.35
CA VAL A 337 22.17 6.25 4.21
C VAL A 337 21.64 7.11 3.05
N SER A 338 20.96 6.48 2.09
CA SER A 338 20.34 7.19 0.96
C SER A 338 19.00 7.80 1.36
N GLY A 339 18.66 8.96 0.80
CA GLY A 339 17.44 9.68 1.13
C GLY A 339 17.55 11.18 0.82
N VAL A 340 16.76 11.99 1.51
CA VAL A 340 16.84 13.45 1.43
C VAL A 340 17.47 13.98 2.72
N GLY A 341 18.73 14.41 2.63
CA GLY A 341 19.40 15.12 3.71
C GLY A 341 18.88 16.55 3.80
N GLU A 342 18.49 16.99 4.99
CA GLU A 342 18.19 18.40 5.26
C GLU A 342 19.41 19.05 5.92
N VAL A 343 19.74 20.26 5.47
CA VAL A 343 20.76 21.13 6.06
C VAL A 343 20.01 22.34 6.61
N ARG A 344 20.20 22.64 7.89
CA ARG A 344 19.62 23.81 8.56
C ARG A 344 20.73 24.71 9.07
N VAL A 345 20.52 26.01 8.94
CA VAL A 345 21.42 27.07 9.40
C VAL A 345 20.56 28.03 10.22
N GLU A 346 20.93 28.24 11.47
CA GLU A 346 20.16 29.03 12.44
C GLU A 346 21.11 29.89 13.29
N ASP A 347 20.78 31.16 13.51
CA ASP A 347 21.54 32.02 14.41
C ASP A 347 21.23 31.70 15.88
N TYR A 348 22.09 32.14 16.81
CA TYR A 348 21.91 31.87 18.24
C TYR A 348 20.57 32.38 18.84
N SER A 349 19.95 33.42 18.27
CA SER A 349 18.64 33.91 18.73
C SER A 349 17.44 33.20 18.10
N GLY A 350 17.65 32.40 17.06
CA GLY A 350 16.59 31.74 16.30
C GLY A 350 15.73 32.69 15.46
N LEU A 351 16.20 33.90 15.17
CA LEU A 351 15.50 34.90 14.35
C LEU A 351 15.91 34.85 12.87
N ILE A 352 17.05 34.26 12.53
CA ILE A 352 17.56 34.11 11.16
C ILE A 352 17.74 32.62 10.87
N LYS A 353 16.80 32.04 10.11
CA LYS A 353 16.78 30.59 9.81
C LYS A 353 16.72 30.32 8.32
N GLY A 354 17.58 29.41 7.86
CA GLY A 354 17.57 28.88 6.50
C GLY A 354 17.60 27.35 6.49
N LYS A 355 17.06 26.75 5.45
CA LYS A 355 17.19 25.32 5.20
C LYS A 355 17.27 24.99 3.72
N THR A 356 17.99 23.92 3.40
CA THR A 356 18.07 23.35 2.06
C THR A 356 18.03 21.83 2.12
N GLN A 357 17.76 21.18 0.98
CA GLN A 357 17.66 19.73 0.85
C GLN A 357 18.58 19.21 -0.24
N ILE A 358 19.25 18.10 0.06
CA ILE A 358 20.22 17.44 -0.81
C ILE A 358 19.80 15.98 -0.96
N VAL A 359 19.67 15.51 -2.20
CA VAL A 359 19.29 14.12 -2.49
C VAL A 359 20.53 13.25 -2.50
N ILE A 360 20.60 12.31 -1.55
CA ILE A 360 21.68 11.33 -1.44
C ILE A 360 21.19 10.05 -2.11
N LYS A 361 21.70 9.76 -3.30
CA LYS A 361 21.37 8.52 -4.03
C LYS A 361 22.13 7.32 -3.46
N PRO A 362 21.56 6.10 -3.55
CA PRO A 362 22.30 4.89 -3.21
C PRO A 362 23.52 4.71 -4.12
N GLY A 363 24.47 3.91 -3.66
CA GLY A 363 25.66 3.50 -4.41
C GLY A 363 25.34 2.57 -5.58
N PRO A 364 26.35 2.09 -6.32
CA PRO A 364 26.17 0.99 -7.24
C PRO A 364 25.64 -0.25 -6.49
N PRO A 365 24.79 -1.07 -7.12
CA PRO A 365 24.32 -2.32 -6.52
C PRO A 365 25.50 -3.27 -6.26
N VAL A 366 25.39 -4.14 -5.25
CA VAL A 366 26.42 -5.13 -4.92
C VAL A 366 25.91 -6.56 -4.99
N ALA A 367 26.84 -7.49 -5.21
CA ALA A 367 26.58 -8.92 -5.26
C ALA A 367 26.36 -9.53 -3.85
N PRO A 368 25.62 -10.65 -3.73
CA PRO A 368 24.92 -11.37 -4.79
C PRO A 368 23.46 -10.92 -4.93
N ILE A 369 23.01 -10.68 -6.17
CA ILE A 369 21.57 -10.61 -6.47
C ILE A 369 21.07 -12.01 -6.86
N SER A 370 19.85 -12.38 -6.46
CA SER A 370 19.23 -13.63 -6.93
C SER A 370 18.45 -13.34 -8.20
N LEU A 371 18.60 -14.16 -9.24
CA LEU A 371 17.80 -14.03 -10.46
C LEU A 371 16.87 -15.25 -10.62
N TRP A 372 15.61 -15.04 -10.94
CA TRP A 372 14.68 -16.13 -11.27
C TRP A 372 13.80 -15.76 -12.46
N TYR A 373 13.29 -16.77 -13.16
CA TYR A 373 12.28 -16.55 -14.18
C TYR A 373 10.86 -16.72 -13.61
N VAL A 374 9.93 -15.90 -14.09
CA VAL A 374 8.52 -15.89 -13.70
C VAL A 374 7.70 -16.50 -14.83
N GLY A 375 7.20 -17.72 -14.61
CA GLY A 375 6.28 -18.41 -15.51
C GLY A 375 6.43 -19.93 -15.47
N ARG A 376 5.31 -20.66 -15.61
CA ARG A 376 5.35 -22.05 -16.11
C ARG A 376 5.56 -21.98 -17.61
N ILE A 377 6.46 -22.81 -18.14
CA ILE A 377 6.69 -23.01 -19.57
C ILE A 377 5.35 -23.40 -20.24
N PRO A 378 4.73 -22.52 -21.05
CA PRO A 378 3.71 -22.95 -21.99
C PRO A 378 4.39 -23.83 -23.05
N PRO A 379 3.78 -24.93 -23.52
CA PRO A 379 4.44 -25.86 -24.45
C PRO A 379 4.97 -25.23 -25.75
N ASP A 380 4.51 -24.01 -26.10
CA ASP A 380 4.67 -23.39 -27.42
C ASP A 380 5.28 -21.97 -27.40
N THR A 381 5.71 -21.40 -26.26
CA THR A 381 6.33 -20.05 -26.22
C THR A 381 7.83 -20.09 -25.89
N PRO A 382 8.72 -19.53 -26.73
CA PRO A 382 10.17 -19.61 -26.56
C PRO A 382 10.75 -18.45 -25.73
N PHE A 383 9.96 -17.75 -24.91
CA PHE A 383 10.42 -16.60 -24.11
C PHE A 383 10.18 -16.79 -22.62
N LEU A 384 11.11 -16.27 -21.81
CA LEU A 384 11.17 -16.36 -20.36
C LEU A 384 11.37 -14.96 -19.79
N SER A 385 10.51 -14.54 -18.88
CA SER A 385 10.67 -13.27 -18.15
C SER A 385 11.49 -13.52 -16.88
N PHE A 386 12.63 -12.86 -16.74
CA PHE A 386 13.51 -12.87 -15.58
C PHE A 386 13.26 -11.66 -14.70
N VAL A 387 13.31 -11.86 -13.39
CA VAL A 387 13.14 -10.86 -12.33
C VAL A 387 14.22 -11.10 -11.28
N SER A 388 14.88 -10.04 -10.81
CA SER A 388 15.85 -10.13 -9.73
C SER A 388 15.22 -9.98 -8.34
N SER A 389 16.00 -10.34 -7.32
CA SER A 389 15.82 -9.82 -5.97
C SER A 389 15.87 -8.29 -5.95
N ASP A 390 15.39 -7.70 -4.87
CA ASP A 390 15.63 -6.29 -4.61
C ASP A 390 17.15 -6.01 -4.59
N LEU A 391 17.59 -5.00 -5.34
CA LEU A 391 18.99 -4.60 -5.42
C LEU A 391 19.32 -3.62 -4.30
N PHE A 392 20.47 -3.85 -3.66
CA PHE A 392 21.00 -3.00 -2.60
C PHE A 392 22.44 -2.61 -2.91
N ASP A 393 22.87 -1.45 -2.42
CA ASP A 393 24.27 -1.01 -2.47
C ASP A 393 25.10 -1.61 -1.32
N GLY A 394 26.40 -1.33 -1.31
CA GLY A 394 27.35 -1.82 -0.29
C GLY A 394 27.06 -1.34 1.14
N TYR A 395 26.18 -0.36 1.32
CA TYR A 395 25.76 0.18 2.61
C TYR A 395 24.37 -0.30 3.04
N GLY A 396 23.69 -1.10 2.21
CA GLY A 396 22.36 -1.67 2.48
C GLY A 396 21.19 -0.80 2.03
N ASN A 397 21.42 0.27 1.26
CA ASN A 397 20.34 1.08 0.69
C ASN A 397 19.78 0.45 -0.58
N ARG A 398 18.47 0.57 -0.80
CA ARG A 398 17.80 -0.02 -1.97
C ARG A 398 18.02 0.82 -3.23
N VAL A 399 18.58 0.21 -4.28
CA VAL A 399 18.88 0.88 -5.56
C VAL A 399 17.61 0.95 -6.41
N LEU A 400 16.80 1.99 -6.21
CA LEU A 400 15.47 2.09 -6.85
C LEU A 400 15.51 2.19 -8.38
N GLU A 401 16.48 2.92 -8.92
CA GLU A 401 16.70 3.17 -10.35
C GLU A 401 18.20 3.14 -10.68
N GLY A 402 18.54 2.68 -11.89
CA GLY A 402 19.91 2.59 -12.38
C GLY A 402 19.99 1.78 -13.68
N LEU A 403 21.19 1.66 -14.24
CA LEU A 403 21.49 0.76 -15.36
C LEU A 403 22.38 -0.39 -14.88
N VAL A 404 22.21 -1.55 -15.50
CA VAL A 404 23.06 -2.74 -15.30
C VAL A 404 23.30 -3.41 -16.66
N THR A 405 24.50 -3.95 -16.85
CA THR A 405 24.84 -4.73 -18.04
C THR A 405 24.36 -6.16 -17.86
N VAL A 406 23.60 -6.69 -18.82
CA VAL A 406 23.17 -8.09 -18.85
C VAL A 406 23.75 -8.81 -20.06
N GLU A 407 24.46 -9.89 -19.81
CA GLU A 407 25.01 -10.78 -20.83
C GLU A 407 24.28 -12.12 -20.81
N VAL A 408 23.79 -12.56 -21.98
CA VAL A 408 23.02 -13.80 -22.13
C VAL A 408 23.65 -14.68 -23.20
N THR A 409 23.93 -15.93 -22.85
CA THR A 409 24.36 -16.98 -23.79
C THR A 409 23.29 -18.08 -23.86
N GLY A 410 22.98 -18.54 -25.07
CA GLY A 410 21.91 -19.53 -25.32
C GLY A 410 20.52 -18.92 -25.56
N GLY A 411 20.43 -17.60 -25.66
CA GLY A 411 19.21 -16.85 -25.92
C GLY A 411 19.46 -15.38 -26.26
N THR A 412 18.44 -14.70 -26.76
CA THR A 412 18.46 -13.26 -27.11
C THR A 412 17.61 -12.48 -26.10
N VAL A 413 18.12 -11.37 -25.55
CA VAL A 413 17.28 -10.46 -24.75
C VAL A 413 16.24 -9.78 -25.66
N LEU A 414 15.00 -9.68 -25.19
CA LEU A 414 13.87 -9.04 -25.86
C LEU A 414 13.51 -7.68 -25.25
N SER A 415 13.98 -7.40 -24.03
CA SER A 415 13.88 -6.07 -23.43
C SER A 415 14.65 -5.04 -24.26
N ARG A 416 14.22 -3.79 -24.17
CA ARG A 416 14.93 -2.67 -24.77
C ARG A 416 16.32 -2.55 -24.14
N ASP A 417 17.33 -2.55 -24.99
CA ASP A 417 18.66 -2.04 -24.68
C ASP A 417 18.60 -0.52 -24.71
N GLU A 418 19.00 0.14 -23.63
CA GLU A 418 19.01 1.61 -23.58
C GLU A 418 20.28 2.20 -24.20
N VAL A 419 21.35 1.40 -24.39
CA VAL A 419 22.63 1.87 -24.96
C VAL A 419 23.22 0.81 -25.90
N ASP A 420 22.69 0.76 -27.12
CA ASP A 420 22.93 -0.28 -28.14
C ASP A 420 24.37 -0.35 -28.72
N TRP A 421 25.28 0.54 -28.30
CA TRP A 421 26.69 0.55 -28.71
C TRP A 421 27.66 -0.02 -27.68
N LEU A 422 27.18 -0.43 -26.49
CA LEU A 422 27.99 -1.08 -25.45
C LEU A 422 27.94 -2.62 -25.59
N GLU A 423 28.89 -3.31 -24.95
CA GLU A 423 28.97 -4.78 -25.05
C GLU A 423 28.10 -5.46 -23.99
N GLY A 424 26.95 -6.00 -24.43
CA GLY A 424 25.93 -6.57 -23.55
C GLY A 424 24.78 -5.59 -23.34
N TYR A 425 23.63 -6.12 -22.95
CA TYR A 425 22.37 -5.37 -22.93
C TYR A 425 22.30 -4.42 -21.73
N GLN A 426 22.15 -3.12 -21.95
CA GLN A 426 22.01 -2.13 -20.88
C GLN A 426 20.54 -2.02 -20.46
N LEU A 427 20.21 -2.57 -19.29
CA LEU A 427 18.84 -2.69 -18.80
C LEU A 427 18.61 -1.83 -17.56
N ILE A 428 17.41 -1.23 -17.47
CA ILE A 428 17.02 -0.34 -16.37
C ILE A 428 16.53 -1.15 -15.17
N ILE A 429 17.07 -0.85 -13.99
CA ILE A 429 16.48 -1.20 -12.69
C ILE A 429 15.23 -0.34 -12.48
N ARG A 430 14.08 -0.96 -12.19
CA ARG A 430 12.82 -0.27 -11.88
C ARG A 430 12.31 -0.67 -10.51
N ASN A 431 11.93 0.29 -9.69
CA ASN A 431 11.38 0.07 -8.35
C ASN A 431 12.23 -0.87 -7.48
N GLY A 432 13.56 -0.85 -7.64
CA GLY A 432 14.49 -1.71 -6.91
C GLY A 432 14.77 -3.08 -7.53
N ARG A 433 14.27 -3.40 -8.73
CA ARG A 433 14.44 -4.71 -9.39
C ARG A 433 14.83 -4.60 -10.86
N LEU A 434 15.59 -5.58 -11.32
CA LEU A 434 15.87 -5.80 -12.73
C LEU A 434 14.81 -6.77 -13.29
N GLU A 435 14.11 -6.36 -14.35
CA GLU A 435 13.08 -7.16 -15.02
C GLU A 435 13.34 -7.20 -16.53
N PHE A 436 13.45 -8.40 -17.12
CA PHE A 436 13.72 -8.53 -18.56
C PHE A 436 13.28 -9.86 -19.18
N ALA A 437 12.94 -9.84 -20.46
CA ALA A 437 12.57 -11.05 -21.18
C ALA A 437 13.73 -11.57 -22.04
N VAL A 438 13.91 -12.89 -22.07
CA VAL A 438 14.89 -13.61 -22.92
C VAL A 438 14.15 -14.60 -23.81
N ARG A 439 14.43 -14.58 -25.11
CA ARG A 439 14.05 -15.63 -26.06
C ARG A 439 15.12 -16.71 -26.07
N GLN A 440 14.75 -17.95 -25.81
CA GLN A 440 15.68 -19.08 -25.79
C GLN A 440 16.00 -19.59 -27.21
N GLU A 441 17.27 -19.92 -27.46
CA GLU A 441 17.74 -20.58 -28.69
C GLU A 441 17.90 -22.09 -28.43
N CYS A 442 16.87 -22.86 -28.75
CA CYS A 442 16.81 -24.29 -28.44
C CYS A 442 17.70 -25.15 -29.36
N SER A 443 18.65 -25.89 -28.79
CA SER A 443 19.48 -26.89 -29.49
C SER A 443 19.29 -28.33 -29.00
N GLY A 444 18.35 -28.58 -28.08
CA GLY A 444 18.13 -29.90 -27.49
C GLY A 444 16.91 -29.99 -26.58
N ARG A 445 16.81 -31.11 -25.83
CA ARG A 445 15.70 -31.38 -24.89
C ARG A 445 15.82 -30.64 -23.54
N VAL A 446 17.03 -30.15 -23.26
CA VAL A 446 17.33 -29.15 -22.24
C VAL A 446 18.23 -28.14 -22.95
N SER A 447 17.94 -26.86 -22.77
CA SER A 447 18.83 -25.78 -23.20
C SER A 447 19.14 -24.90 -21.99
N ASN A 448 20.42 -24.61 -21.83
CA ASN A 448 20.91 -23.82 -20.71
C ASN A 448 20.99 -22.36 -21.16
N LEU A 449 20.35 -21.46 -20.41
CA LEU A 449 20.62 -20.03 -20.50
C LEU A 449 21.68 -19.70 -19.45
N HIS A 450 22.83 -19.20 -19.89
CA HIS A 450 23.82 -18.63 -18.99
C HIS A 450 23.65 -17.12 -18.99
N ILE A 451 23.27 -16.56 -17.84
CA ILE A 451 22.96 -15.13 -17.69
C ILE A 451 23.89 -14.55 -16.65
N CYS A 452 24.62 -13.50 -17.02
CA CYS A 452 25.43 -12.69 -16.12
C CYS A 452 24.88 -11.27 -16.05
N VAL A 453 24.87 -10.69 -14.86
CA VAL A 453 24.45 -9.31 -14.60
C VAL A 453 25.61 -8.59 -13.90
N TYR A 454 25.99 -7.42 -14.40
CA TYR A 454 27.09 -6.61 -13.89
C TYR A 454 26.56 -5.24 -13.43
N ASP A 455 27.25 -4.62 -12.46
CA ASP A 455 26.91 -3.27 -11.97
C ASP A 455 27.34 -2.15 -12.94
N ASP A 456 28.22 -2.47 -13.90
CA ASP A 456 28.86 -1.52 -14.79
C ASP A 456 28.93 -1.96 -16.26
N GLU A 457 29.23 -1.01 -17.14
CA GLU A 457 29.39 -1.22 -18.59
C GLU A 457 30.68 -1.96 -18.99
N TYR A 458 31.67 -2.02 -18.10
CA TYR A 458 32.95 -2.71 -18.34
C TYR A 458 32.99 -4.15 -17.85
N LYS A 459 31.86 -4.66 -17.31
CA LYS A 459 31.73 -6.02 -16.74
C LYS A 459 32.76 -6.30 -15.62
N SER A 460 33.13 -5.26 -14.85
CA SER A 460 34.20 -5.32 -13.86
C SER A 460 33.76 -5.98 -12.54
N ASN A 461 32.53 -5.69 -12.06
CA ASN A 461 31.92 -6.41 -10.95
C ASN A 461 30.67 -7.19 -11.39
N ASN A 462 30.65 -8.47 -11.07
CA ASN A 462 29.54 -9.36 -11.35
C ASN A 462 28.55 -9.39 -10.17
N LEU A 463 27.30 -8.99 -10.39
CA LEU A 463 26.20 -9.06 -9.43
C LEU A 463 25.64 -10.49 -9.29
N THR A 464 25.53 -11.21 -10.39
CA THR A 464 25.23 -12.65 -10.44
C THR A 464 25.54 -13.24 -11.81
N CYS A 465 26.10 -14.46 -11.85
CA CYS A 465 26.11 -15.31 -13.04
C CYS A 465 25.43 -16.63 -12.69
N GLU A 466 24.30 -16.92 -13.35
CA GLU A 466 23.50 -18.11 -13.11
C GLU A 466 23.26 -18.89 -14.41
N GLU A 467 23.28 -20.22 -14.31
CA GLU A 467 22.97 -21.14 -15.42
C GLU A 467 21.59 -21.77 -15.22
N PHE A 468 20.62 -21.36 -16.04
CA PHE A 468 19.25 -21.83 -16.00
C PHE A 468 19.06 -22.98 -16.99
N SER A 469 18.97 -24.22 -16.50
CA SER A 469 18.60 -25.39 -17.30
C SER A 469 17.09 -25.46 -17.51
N ILE A 470 16.61 -25.22 -18.74
CA ILE A 470 15.17 -25.21 -19.06
C ILE A 470 14.81 -26.45 -19.90
N GLU A 471 13.82 -27.23 -19.46
CA GLU A 471 13.32 -28.41 -20.20
C GLU A 471 12.36 -28.01 -21.34
N GLY A 472 12.90 -27.89 -22.55
CA GLY A 472 12.12 -27.71 -23.78
C GLY A 472 11.90 -29.03 -24.55
N ARG A 473 10.69 -29.31 -25.04
CA ARG A 473 10.48 -30.46 -25.96
C ARG A 473 11.00 -30.16 -27.37
N CYS A 474 12.31 -30.24 -27.58
CA CYS A 474 12.88 -30.22 -28.93
C CYS A 474 13.06 -31.64 -29.52
N LEU A 475 12.83 -31.79 -30.82
CA LEU A 475 12.97 -33.05 -31.54
C LEU A 475 14.44 -33.49 -31.58
N LEU A 476 14.73 -34.70 -31.05
CA LEU A 476 16.08 -35.20 -30.83
C LEU A 476 16.83 -35.51 -32.14
N SER A 477 18.11 -35.10 -32.20
CA SER A 477 19.12 -35.75 -33.04
C SER A 477 20.22 -36.37 -32.16
N GLY A 478 20.66 -37.59 -32.51
CA GLY A 478 21.17 -38.57 -31.55
C GLY A 478 22.64 -38.47 -31.09
N SER A 479 23.27 -37.30 -31.07
CA SER A 479 24.74 -37.20 -30.79
C SER A 479 25.14 -37.02 -29.32
N PHE A 480 24.29 -36.44 -28.46
CA PHE A 480 24.75 -35.95 -27.15
C PHE A 480 25.10 -37.04 -26.12
N CYS A 481 24.44 -38.20 -26.22
CA CYS A 481 24.63 -39.32 -25.27
C CYS A 481 26.04 -39.95 -25.35
N ALA A 482 26.74 -39.81 -26.47
CA ALA A 482 28.10 -40.32 -26.64
C ALA A 482 29.16 -39.49 -25.89
N TYR A 483 28.94 -38.17 -25.76
CA TYR A 483 29.93 -37.26 -25.14
C TYR A 483 30.01 -37.43 -23.63
N VAL A 484 28.87 -37.48 -22.93
CA VAL A 484 28.83 -37.59 -21.46
C VAL A 484 29.52 -38.86 -20.95
N ILE A 485 29.35 -39.97 -21.68
CA ILE A 485 30.01 -41.26 -21.36
C ILE A 485 31.53 -41.15 -21.55
N LEU A 486 32.00 -40.44 -22.58
CA LEU A 486 33.42 -40.24 -22.84
C LEU A 486 34.09 -39.36 -21.77
N SER A 487 33.43 -38.29 -21.35
CA SER A 487 33.92 -37.37 -20.30
C SER A 487 34.11 -38.06 -18.95
N LEU A 488 33.15 -38.91 -18.54
CA LEU A 488 33.24 -39.68 -17.29
C LEU A 488 34.41 -40.67 -17.28
N ILE A 489 34.68 -41.32 -18.42
CA ILE A 489 35.83 -42.24 -18.56
C ILE A 489 37.15 -41.49 -18.42
N LEU A 490 37.27 -40.31 -19.04
CA LEU A 490 38.49 -39.48 -18.98
C LEU A 490 38.76 -38.93 -17.56
N GLY A 491 37.73 -38.50 -16.83
CA GLY A 491 37.87 -38.02 -15.45
C GLY A 491 38.39 -39.10 -14.49
N ILE A 492 37.87 -40.32 -14.59
CA ILE A 492 38.31 -41.46 -13.76
C ILE A 492 39.78 -41.82 -14.04
N VAL A 493 40.22 -41.76 -15.30
CA VAL A 493 41.62 -41.98 -15.67
C VAL A 493 42.54 -40.87 -15.14
N GLY A 494 42.09 -39.61 -15.15
CA GLY A 494 42.86 -38.48 -14.61
C GLY A 494 43.15 -38.61 -13.11
N VAL A 495 42.15 -38.97 -12.30
CA VAL A 495 42.30 -39.19 -10.86
C VAL A 495 43.25 -40.37 -10.57
N TYR A 496 43.15 -41.46 -11.35
CA TYR A 496 44.06 -42.60 -11.22
C TYR A 496 45.53 -42.27 -11.54
N ILE A 497 45.78 -41.33 -12.47
CA ILE A 497 47.13 -40.86 -12.80
C ILE A 497 47.69 -39.97 -11.69
N LEU A 498 46.88 -39.08 -11.10
CA LEU A 498 47.29 -38.21 -9.99
C LEU A 498 47.67 -39.02 -8.74
N LEU A 499 46.87 -40.02 -8.35
CA LEU A 499 47.14 -40.87 -7.19
C LEU A 499 48.39 -41.77 -7.34
N LYS A 500 48.97 -41.89 -8.53
CA LYS A 500 50.14 -42.74 -8.80
C LYS A 500 51.49 -42.01 -8.69
N ASN A 501 51.50 -40.69 -8.53
CA ASN A 501 52.71 -39.88 -8.75
C ASN A 501 53.25 -39.14 -7.50
N GLU A 502 53.25 -39.78 -6.34
CA GLU A 502 53.97 -39.27 -5.17
C GLU A 502 55.38 -39.87 -5.06
N ASN A 503 56.40 -39.12 -5.50
CA ASN A 503 57.79 -39.46 -5.18
C ASN A 503 58.74 -38.24 -5.22
N ARG A 504 58.58 -37.28 -4.28
CA ARG A 504 59.72 -36.48 -3.73
C ARG A 504 59.39 -35.65 -2.47
N ARG A 505 60.11 -36.01 -1.39
CA ARG A 505 60.51 -35.29 -0.16
C ARG A 505 60.92 -33.80 -0.39
N ARG A 506 61.01 -32.85 0.58
CA ARG A 506 60.93 -32.80 2.07
C ARG A 506 61.06 -31.31 2.57
N PHE A 507 60.94 -31.09 3.89
CA PHE A 507 61.31 -29.88 4.69
C PHE A 507 60.40 -28.63 4.48
N PHE A 508 60.05 -27.82 5.49
CA PHE A 508 60.69 -27.52 6.80
C PHE A 508 59.81 -27.75 8.05
N ARG A 509 60.28 -27.27 9.21
CA ARG A 509 59.90 -27.69 10.59
C ARG A 509 58.94 -26.73 11.29
N SER A 510 58.31 -27.26 12.33
CA SER A 510 57.39 -26.66 13.31
C SER A 510 57.79 -25.31 13.93
N ASP A 511 56.78 -24.51 14.28
CA ASP A 511 56.55 -24.11 15.69
C ASP A 511 55.06 -23.84 15.95
N ALA A 512 54.65 -23.79 17.23
CA ALA A 512 53.26 -23.97 17.66
C ALA A 512 52.36 -22.75 17.40
N TYR A 513 51.23 -22.98 16.72
CA TYR A 513 50.11 -22.04 16.65
C TYR A 513 48.78 -22.72 16.99
N ILE A 514 47.86 -21.90 17.48
CA ILE A 514 46.48 -22.25 17.86
C ILE A 514 45.80 -23.01 16.70
N LYS A 515 44.94 -23.98 17.01
CA LYS A 515 44.16 -24.74 16.01
C LYS A 515 43.17 -23.83 15.27
N GLY A 516 43.66 -23.10 14.27
CA GLY A 516 42.84 -22.39 13.31
C GLY A 516 42.07 -23.37 12.44
N PHE A 517 40.83 -23.01 12.09
CA PHE A 517 39.99 -23.76 11.17
C PHE A 517 40.71 -23.89 9.83
N THR A 518 40.81 -25.10 9.27
CA THR A 518 41.48 -25.27 7.98
C THR A 518 40.60 -24.79 6.83
N LEU A 519 41.24 -24.35 5.74
CA LEU A 519 40.54 -23.90 4.53
C LEU A 519 39.61 -24.99 3.95
N VAL A 520 39.96 -26.28 4.15
CA VAL A 520 39.11 -27.42 3.74
C VAL A 520 37.88 -27.55 4.63
N GLU A 521 38.01 -27.39 5.95
CA GLU A 521 36.86 -27.43 6.88
C GLU A 521 35.89 -26.28 6.60
N LEU A 522 36.40 -25.07 6.34
CA LEU A 522 35.57 -23.92 5.94
C LEU A 522 34.84 -24.18 4.62
N LEU A 523 35.53 -24.74 3.61
CA LEU A 523 34.94 -25.08 2.32
C LEU A 523 33.81 -26.11 2.44
N VAL A 524 33.96 -27.11 3.32
CA VAL A 524 32.91 -28.11 3.58
C VAL A 524 31.71 -27.49 4.29
N VAL A 525 31.93 -26.57 5.24
CA VAL A 525 30.83 -25.87 5.94
C VAL A 525 30.02 -25.02 4.97
N ILE A 526 30.65 -24.19 4.12
CA ILE A 526 29.92 -23.39 3.14
C ILE A 526 29.19 -24.27 2.11
N ALA A 527 29.80 -25.38 1.67
CA ALA A 527 29.14 -26.31 0.76
C ALA A 527 27.87 -26.94 1.38
N ILE A 528 27.92 -27.34 2.65
CA ILE A 528 26.75 -27.85 3.37
C ILE A 528 25.69 -26.74 3.54
N MET A 529 26.09 -25.50 3.88
CA MET A 529 25.17 -24.37 3.99
C MET A 529 24.47 -24.05 2.66
N SER A 530 25.20 -24.04 1.53
CA SER A 530 24.62 -23.83 0.20
C SER A 530 23.64 -24.93 -0.19
N ILE A 531 23.96 -26.21 0.09
CA ILE A 531 23.05 -27.34 -0.14
C ILE A 531 21.77 -27.18 0.69
N LEU A 532 21.88 -26.82 1.97
CA LEU A 532 20.72 -26.59 2.83
C LEU A 532 19.87 -25.40 2.36
N ALA A 533 20.49 -24.30 1.94
CA ALA A 533 19.80 -23.13 1.39
C ALA A 533 19.04 -23.46 0.09
N MET A 534 19.66 -24.20 -0.84
CA MET A 534 19.01 -24.66 -2.08
C MET A 534 17.81 -25.57 -1.83
N LEU A 535 17.80 -26.34 -0.74
CA LEU A 535 16.66 -27.16 -0.34
C LEU A 535 15.54 -26.33 0.36
N LEU A 536 15.89 -25.23 1.01
CA LEU A 536 14.94 -24.35 1.73
C LEU A 536 14.15 -23.42 0.80
N LEU A 537 14.77 -22.85 -0.24
CA LEU A 537 14.12 -21.91 -1.16
C LEU A 537 12.83 -22.44 -1.83
N PRO A 538 12.80 -23.63 -2.46
CA PRO A 538 11.56 -24.17 -3.04
C PRO A 538 10.52 -24.56 -1.97
N ALA A 539 10.93 -24.83 -0.73
CA ALA A 539 10.00 -25.04 0.38
C ALA A 539 9.32 -23.72 0.79
N LEU A 540 10.04 -22.60 0.82
CA LEU A 540 9.50 -21.28 1.15
C LEU A 540 8.48 -20.79 0.09
N SER A 541 8.77 -20.99 -1.19
CA SER A 541 7.83 -20.67 -2.30
C SER A 541 6.51 -21.45 -2.15
N ARG A 542 6.60 -22.77 -1.89
CA ARG A 542 5.42 -23.61 -1.61
C ARG A 542 4.68 -23.16 -0.35
N GLY A 543 5.40 -22.78 0.70
CA GLY A 543 4.82 -22.26 1.95
C GLY A 543 3.98 -21.00 1.72
N ARG A 544 4.47 -20.05 0.91
CA ARG A 544 3.71 -18.82 0.57
C ARG A 544 2.43 -19.12 -0.21
N SER A 545 2.50 -19.96 -1.25
CA SER A 545 1.31 -20.36 -2.03
C SER A 545 0.32 -21.20 -1.20
N GLN A 546 0.82 -22.03 -0.28
CA GLN A 546 -0.02 -22.76 0.68
C GLN A 546 -0.73 -21.81 1.66
N ALA A 547 -0.06 -20.77 2.16
CA ALA A 547 -0.69 -19.75 3.00
C ALA A 547 -1.80 -18.99 2.24
N ARG A 548 -1.58 -18.62 0.97
CA ARG A 548 -2.62 -18.02 0.11
C ARG A 548 -3.78 -18.99 -0.18
N SER A 549 -3.52 -20.28 -0.34
CA SER A 549 -4.57 -21.31 -0.45
C SER A 549 -5.40 -21.41 0.84
N VAL A 550 -4.78 -21.31 2.03
CA VAL A 550 -5.52 -21.26 3.31
C VAL A 550 -6.40 -20.02 3.39
N GLN A 551 -5.95 -18.86 2.92
CA GLN A 551 -6.80 -17.66 2.80
C GLN A 551 -7.99 -17.91 1.84
N CYS A 552 -7.77 -18.56 0.69
CA CYS A 552 -8.87 -18.89 -0.23
C CYS A 552 -9.92 -19.83 0.40
N VAL A 553 -9.46 -20.82 1.17
CA VAL A 553 -10.35 -21.73 1.93
C VAL A 553 -11.15 -20.95 2.98
N ASN A 554 -10.56 -19.95 3.63
CA ASN A 554 -11.29 -19.08 4.56
C ASN A 554 -12.35 -18.22 3.84
N ASN A 555 -12.00 -17.62 2.70
CA ASN A 555 -12.93 -16.82 1.89
C ASN A 555 -14.13 -17.65 1.43
N LEU A 556 -13.88 -18.87 0.89
CA LEU A 556 -14.95 -19.82 0.55
C LEU A 556 -15.82 -20.16 1.77
N ARG A 557 -15.22 -20.36 2.96
CA ARG A 557 -16.00 -20.63 4.18
C ARG A 557 -16.86 -19.45 4.61
N GLN A 558 -16.42 -18.21 4.38
CA GLN A 558 -17.24 -17.01 4.60
C GLN A 558 -18.41 -16.94 3.60
N LEU A 559 -18.16 -17.23 2.31
CA LEU A 559 -19.22 -17.32 1.29
C LEU A 559 -20.27 -18.40 1.61
N TYR A 560 -19.85 -19.55 2.14
CA TYR A 560 -20.77 -20.58 2.62
C TYR A 560 -21.70 -20.06 3.73
N LEU A 561 -21.10 -19.47 4.78
CA LEU A 561 -21.85 -18.95 5.92
C LEU A 561 -22.82 -17.85 5.49
N ALA A 562 -22.38 -16.92 4.64
CA ALA A 562 -23.22 -15.87 4.10
C ALA A 562 -24.42 -16.41 3.32
N ASN A 563 -24.22 -17.41 2.44
CA ASN A 563 -25.30 -18.01 1.65
C ASN A 563 -26.28 -18.82 2.53
N VAL A 564 -25.80 -19.45 3.61
CA VAL A 564 -26.66 -20.12 4.59
C VAL A 564 -27.44 -19.11 5.44
N MET A 565 -26.83 -18.01 5.87
CA MET A 565 -27.52 -16.93 6.59
C MET A 565 -28.60 -16.28 5.72
N TYR A 566 -28.26 -15.95 4.47
CA TYR A 566 -29.23 -15.52 3.45
C TYR A 566 -30.40 -16.51 3.33
N ALA A 567 -30.11 -17.80 3.16
CA ALA A 567 -31.15 -18.82 3.01
C ALA A 567 -32.07 -18.92 4.24
N ASN A 568 -31.53 -18.82 5.46
CA ASN A 568 -32.34 -18.86 6.69
C ASN A 568 -33.38 -17.72 6.73
N GLU A 569 -33.03 -16.53 6.26
CA GLU A 569 -33.95 -15.38 6.19
C GLU A 569 -34.88 -15.44 4.96
N HIS A 570 -34.43 -16.09 3.88
CA HIS A 570 -35.16 -16.23 2.62
C HIS A 570 -35.89 -17.60 2.49
N ASN A 571 -36.51 -18.08 3.57
CA ASN A 571 -37.33 -19.32 3.61
C ASN A 571 -36.62 -20.62 3.13
N GLY A 572 -35.31 -20.69 3.32
CA GLY A 572 -34.44 -21.79 2.89
C GLY A 572 -34.00 -21.72 1.43
N TYR A 573 -34.26 -20.63 0.71
CA TYR A 573 -33.78 -20.45 -0.67
C TYR A 573 -32.40 -19.79 -0.68
N TYR A 574 -31.43 -20.44 -1.32
CA TYR A 574 -30.10 -19.85 -1.51
C TYR A 574 -30.15 -18.61 -2.40
N VAL A 575 -29.08 -17.80 -2.33
CA VAL A 575 -28.96 -16.58 -3.13
C VAL A 575 -29.01 -16.89 -4.63
N PRO A 576 -29.70 -16.10 -5.47
CA PRO A 576 -29.61 -16.24 -6.92
C PRO A 576 -28.20 -15.87 -7.41
N ALA A 577 -27.61 -16.70 -8.27
CA ALA A 577 -26.30 -16.43 -8.86
C ALA A 577 -26.30 -15.23 -9.79
N CYS A 578 -27.41 -15.05 -10.51
CA CYS A 578 -27.66 -13.86 -11.32
C CYS A 578 -29.16 -13.68 -11.52
N SER A 579 -29.75 -12.64 -10.92
CA SER A 579 -31.22 -12.49 -10.92
C SER A 579 -31.79 -11.93 -12.21
N ASP A 580 -31.00 -11.27 -13.04
CA ASP A 580 -31.41 -10.63 -14.30
C ASP A 580 -30.93 -11.35 -15.57
N MET A 581 -30.31 -12.54 -15.45
CA MET A 581 -29.63 -13.24 -16.55
C MET A 581 -30.49 -13.37 -17.82
N TYR A 582 -31.78 -13.66 -17.68
CA TYR A 582 -32.71 -13.89 -18.79
C TYR A 582 -33.74 -12.76 -18.99
N ASP A 583 -33.57 -11.60 -18.34
CA ASP A 583 -34.55 -10.50 -18.42
C ASP A 583 -34.70 -9.92 -19.84
N PHE A 584 -33.74 -10.20 -20.74
CA PHE A 584 -33.82 -9.93 -22.18
C PHE A 584 -34.93 -10.72 -22.92
N LEU A 585 -35.60 -11.67 -22.25
CA LEU A 585 -36.77 -12.39 -22.77
C LEU A 585 -38.11 -11.73 -22.38
N LEU A 586 -38.10 -10.68 -21.55
CA LEU A 586 -39.32 -10.01 -21.09
C LEU A 586 -39.96 -9.14 -22.19
N PRO A 587 -41.31 -9.08 -22.28
CA PRO A 587 -41.98 -8.23 -23.27
C PRO A 587 -41.61 -6.75 -23.12
N GLY A 588 -40.99 -6.18 -24.15
CA GLY A 588 -40.58 -4.77 -24.18
C GLY A 588 -39.17 -4.48 -23.64
N SER A 589 -38.35 -5.50 -23.36
CA SER A 589 -36.92 -5.32 -23.08
C SER A 589 -36.20 -4.71 -24.28
N GLU A 590 -35.32 -3.72 -24.05
CA GLU A 590 -34.49 -3.17 -25.12
C GLU A 590 -33.48 -4.21 -25.64
N PRO A 591 -33.21 -4.29 -26.95
CA PRO A 591 -32.29 -5.29 -27.52
C PRO A 591 -30.85 -5.25 -26.98
N ASP A 592 -30.43 -4.09 -26.48
CA ASP A 592 -29.08 -3.86 -25.93
C ASP A 592 -28.98 -4.18 -24.43
N ASN A 593 -30.10 -4.56 -23.78
CA ASN A 593 -30.16 -4.89 -22.37
C ASN A 593 -29.70 -6.34 -22.12
N PHE A 594 -28.41 -6.59 -22.34
CA PHE A 594 -27.74 -7.83 -21.94
C PHE A 594 -27.92 -8.03 -20.43
N GLY A 595 -28.70 -9.06 -20.06
CA GLY A 595 -28.82 -9.51 -18.68
C GLY A 595 -27.47 -9.99 -18.13
N GLY A 596 -27.30 -9.89 -16.82
CA GLY A 596 -26.06 -10.29 -16.16
C GLY A 596 -25.47 -9.25 -15.21
N ARG A 597 -26.20 -8.17 -14.95
CA ARG A 597 -25.78 -7.04 -14.13
C ARG A 597 -25.96 -7.28 -12.64
N HIS A 598 -26.91 -8.12 -12.24
CA HIS A 598 -27.22 -8.38 -10.82
C HIS A 598 -26.66 -9.74 -10.43
N ARG A 599 -25.40 -9.79 -9.97
CA ARG A 599 -24.68 -11.01 -9.57
C ARG A 599 -24.77 -11.23 -8.06
N TRP A 600 -24.49 -12.46 -7.62
CA TRP A 600 -24.36 -12.82 -6.20
C TRP A 600 -23.27 -12.05 -5.44
N HIS A 601 -22.32 -11.43 -6.15
CA HIS A 601 -21.18 -10.67 -5.60
C HIS A 601 -21.33 -9.15 -5.73
N GLY A 602 -22.33 -8.64 -6.45
CA GLY A 602 -22.51 -7.21 -6.67
C GLY A 602 -23.42 -6.86 -7.85
N VAL A 603 -23.74 -5.58 -8.01
CA VAL A 603 -24.59 -5.06 -9.09
C VAL A 603 -23.82 -4.09 -9.97
N ARG A 604 -23.97 -4.19 -11.30
CA ARG A 604 -23.45 -3.21 -12.27
C ARG A 604 -24.58 -2.36 -12.83
N GLU A 605 -24.42 -1.04 -12.85
CA GLU A 605 -25.48 -0.15 -13.32
C GLU A 605 -25.65 -0.17 -14.84
N THR A 606 -24.54 -0.18 -15.58
CA THR A 606 -24.56 -0.16 -17.07
C THR A 606 -24.31 -1.55 -17.67
N PRO A 607 -24.80 -1.85 -18.89
CA PRO A 607 -24.43 -3.08 -19.61
C PRO A 607 -22.95 -3.10 -20.07
N ASN A 608 -22.24 -1.98 -19.95
CA ASN A 608 -20.89 -1.82 -20.50
C ASN A 608 -19.83 -2.31 -19.48
N PRO A 609 -18.86 -3.14 -19.89
CA PRO A 609 -17.69 -3.52 -19.08
C PRO A 609 -16.81 -2.35 -18.59
N SER A 610 -17.07 -1.10 -18.98
CA SER A 610 -16.38 0.10 -18.48
C SER A 610 -16.73 0.48 -17.02
N SER A 611 -17.53 -0.32 -16.31
CA SER A 611 -17.89 -0.12 -14.91
C SER A 611 -17.64 -1.41 -14.10
N SER A 612 -17.16 -1.30 -12.88
CA SER A 612 -17.00 -2.46 -11.97
C SER A 612 -18.37 -2.97 -11.47
N PHE A 613 -18.38 -4.13 -10.81
CA PHE A 613 -19.52 -4.53 -9.98
C PHE A 613 -19.46 -3.81 -8.63
N ASP A 614 -20.56 -3.19 -8.23
CA ASP A 614 -20.72 -2.59 -6.90
C ASP A 614 -21.07 -3.70 -5.90
N TYR A 615 -20.08 -4.09 -5.08
CA TYR A 615 -20.22 -5.14 -4.07
C TYR A 615 -21.18 -4.75 -2.94
N ARG A 616 -21.40 -3.45 -2.69
CA ARG A 616 -22.33 -2.96 -1.64
C ARG A 616 -23.78 -3.26 -1.99
N LYS A 617 -24.06 -3.47 -3.28
CA LYS A 617 -25.36 -3.92 -3.81
C LYS A 617 -25.46 -5.44 -3.93
N SER A 618 -24.48 -6.19 -3.42
CA SER A 618 -24.53 -7.66 -3.38
C SER A 618 -25.67 -8.16 -2.49
N PRO A 619 -26.43 -9.18 -2.91
CA PRO A 619 -27.42 -9.83 -2.05
C PRO A 619 -26.79 -10.59 -0.87
N LEU A 620 -25.46 -10.82 -0.88
CA LEU A 620 -24.72 -11.39 0.25
C LEU A 620 -24.03 -10.34 1.14
N PHE A 621 -24.11 -9.05 0.80
CA PHE A 621 -23.35 -7.98 1.47
C PHE A 621 -23.53 -7.97 3.00
N GLU A 622 -24.77 -7.93 3.47
CA GLU A 622 -25.14 -7.87 4.90
C GLU A 622 -24.76 -9.15 5.67
N TYR A 623 -24.43 -10.24 4.97
CA TYR A 623 -24.06 -11.53 5.55
C TYR A 623 -22.55 -11.84 5.45
N LEU A 624 -21.77 -10.94 4.84
CA LEU A 624 -20.31 -11.02 4.74
C LEU A 624 -19.68 -10.02 5.72
N PRO A 625 -18.73 -10.44 6.58
CA PRO A 625 -18.26 -9.62 7.70
C PRO A 625 -17.58 -8.30 7.28
N ASP A 626 -17.07 -8.22 6.06
CA ASP A 626 -16.39 -7.04 5.52
C ASP A 626 -17.09 -6.52 4.24
N GLY A 627 -18.29 -7.05 3.92
CA GLY A 627 -19.06 -6.77 2.70
C GLY A 627 -18.44 -7.24 1.36
N ARG A 628 -17.10 -7.32 1.28
CA ARG A 628 -16.33 -7.64 0.06
C ARG A 628 -16.21 -9.15 -0.14
N VAL A 629 -16.44 -9.61 -1.36
CA VAL A 629 -15.97 -10.93 -1.81
C VAL A 629 -14.45 -10.84 -1.97
N LYS A 630 -13.71 -11.15 -0.90
CA LYS A 630 -12.24 -11.04 -0.84
C LYS A 630 -11.59 -11.73 -2.02
N GLU A 631 -11.01 -10.96 -2.95
CA GLU A 631 -10.42 -11.49 -4.18
C GLU A 631 -9.44 -12.64 -3.86
N CYS A 632 -9.44 -13.68 -4.69
CA CYS A 632 -8.52 -14.81 -4.51
C CYS A 632 -7.05 -14.32 -4.55
N PRO A 633 -6.27 -14.39 -3.45
CA PRO A 633 -4.92 -13.81 -3.37
C PRO A 633 -3.90 -14.46 -4.32
N GLU A 634 -4.19 -15.65 -4.86
CA GLU A 634 -3.36 -16.30 -5.88
C GLU A 634 -3.76 -15.87 -7.31
N PHE A 635 -4.99 -15.37 -7.53
CA PHE A 635 -5.42 -14.91 -8.86
C PHE A 635 -4.72 -13.63 -9.30
N PHE A 636 -4.33 -12.77 -8.35
CA PHE A 636 -3.55 -11.56 -8.59
C PHE A 636 -2.24 -11.82 -9.35
N GLU A 637 -1.57 -12.97 -9.14
CA GLU A 637 -0.36 -13.32 -9.88
C GLU A 637 -0.61 -13.56 -11.39
N PHE A 638 -1.85 -13.91 -11.76
CA PHE A 638 -2.26 -14.02 -13.16
C PHE A 638 -2.69 -12.66 -13.73
N ARG A 639 -3.34 -11.81 -12.94
CA ARG A 639 -3.71 -10.43 -13.28
C ARG A 639 -2.47 -9.58 -13.64
N ARG A 640 -1.34 -9.81 -12.95
CA ARG A 640 -0.02 -9.21 -13.25
C ARG A 640 0.53 -9.49 -14.66
N LEU A 641 0.06 -10.53 -15.34
CA LEU A 641 0.48 -10.85 -16.72
C LEU A 641 -0.23 -9.97 -17.77
N GLY A 642 -1.17 -9.11 -17.34
CA GLY A 642 -2.01 -8.27 -18.17
C GLY A 642 -3.48 -8.64 -18.06
N GLU A 643 -4.35 -7.67 -18.30
CA GLU A 643 -5.80 -7.83 -18.26
C GLU A 643 -6.41 -7.71 -19.66
N VAL A 644 -7.56 -8.35 -19.87
CA VAL A 644 -8.38 -8.13 -21.07
C VAL A 644 -9.10 -6.78 -20.93
N PRO A 645 -8.83 -5.79 -21.80
CA PRO A 645 -9.56 -4.53 -21.77
C PRO A 645 -11.05 -4.78 -22.00
N ASN A 646 -11.91 -4.15 -21.20
CA ASN A 646 -13.36 -4.26 -21.33
C ASN A 646 -13.91 -5.71 -21.17
N ALA A 647 -13.31 -6.53 -20.30
CA ALA A 647 -13.92 -7.81 -19.91
C ALA A 647 -15.13 -7.60 -19.00
N PHE A 648 -16.30 -8.15 -19.38
CA PHE A 648 -17.53 -8.04 -18.60
C PHE A 648 -17.39 -8.65 -17.19
N GLU A 649 -16.63 -9.73 -17.04
CA GLU A 649 -16.43 -10.44 -15.79
C GLU A 649 -15.24 -9.90 -14.95
N SER A 650 -14.70 -8.71 -15.28
CA SER A 650 -13.67 -8.09 -14.44
C SER A 650 -14.26 -7.59 -13.11
N GLY A 651 -13.54 -7.82 -12.00
CA GLY A 651 -13.94 -7.43 -10.65
C GLY A 651 -14.95 -8.38 -10.00
N CYS A 652 -14.85 -9.69 -10.28
CA CYS A 652 -15.70 -10.74 -9.68
C CYS A 652 -14.99 -11.50 -8.55
N GLY A 653 -13.74 -11.14 -8.20
CA GLY A 653 -12.96 -11.71 -7.09
C GLY A 653 -12.43 -13.14 -7.31
N GLY A 654 -12.68 -13.73 -8.48
CA GLY A 654 -12.08 -15.00 -8.90
C GLY A 654 -12.64 -16.26 -8.23
N TYR A 655 -13.81 -16.19 -7.58
CA TYR A 655 -14.63 -17.34 -7.20
C TYR A 655 -15.86 -17.42 -8.09
N GLY A 656 -16.33 -18.63 -8.38
CA GLY A 656 -17.52 -18.86 -9.18
C GLY A 656 -18.56 -19.67 -8.43
N TYR A 657 -19.84 -19.35 -8.64
CA TYR A 657 -20.99 -19.97 -7.99
C TYR A 657 -21.74 -20.92 -8.95
N ASN A 658 -22.31 -22.02 -8.45
CA ASN A 658 -23.02 -23.02 -9.25
C ASN A 658 -24.40 -22.50 -9.70
N MET A 659 -24.38 -21.65 -10.72
CA MET A 659 -25.56 -20.99 -11.28
C MET A 659 -26.60 -21.99 -11.81
N ALA A 660 -26.17 -23.05 -12.50
CA ALA A 660 -27.07 -23.98 -13.17
C ALA A 660 -27.97 -24.82 -12.24
N TYR A 661 -27.57 -25.05 -10.99
CA TYR A 661 -28.25 -25.97 -10.07
C TYR A 661 -28.48 -25.47 -8.64
N VAL A 662 -27.65 -24.55 -8.13
CA VAL A 662 -27.74 -24.07 -6.73
C VAL A 662 -28.14 -22.60 -6.69
N GLY A 663 -27.55 -21.76 -7.55
CA GLY A 663 -27.89 -20.35 -7.68
C GLY A 663 -29.03 -20.05 -8.67
N SER A 664 -29.76 -21.06 -9.13
CA SER A 664 -31.01 -20.89 -9.90
C SER A 664 -31.87 -22.16 -9.83
N MET A 665 -33.07 -22.08 -10.41
CA MET A 665 -34.03 -23.17 -10.58
C MET A 665 -34.17 -23.63 -12.05
N ILE A 666 -33.18 -23.37 -12.92
CA ILE A 666 -33.24 -23.63 -14.39
C ILE A 666 -33.56 -25.10 -14.74
N THR A 667 -33.29 -26.03 -13.82
CA THR A 667 -33.53 -27.47 -14.00
C THR A 667 -34.91 -27.95 -13.54
N ILE A 668 -35.77 -27.06 -13.02
CA ILE A 668 -37.10 -27.40 -12.48
C ILE A 668 -38.21 -26.40 -12.84
N GLU A 669 -37.88 -25.15 -13.17
CA GLU A 669 -38.82 -24.11 -13.62
C GLU A 669 -38.73 -23.96 -15.15
N GLU A 670 -39.89 -23.96 -15.83
CA GLU A 670 -39.99 -23.90 -17.30
C GLU A 670 -39.71 -22.48 -17.82
N ASP A 671 -40.04 -21.44 -17.03
CA ASP A 671 -39.78 -20.04 -17.36
C ASP A 671 -38.35 -19.62 -16.91
N PRO A 672 -37.38 -19.46 -17.83
CA PRO A 672 -36.00 -19.14 -17.47
C PRO A 672 -35.85 -17.79 -16.76
N VAL A 673 -36.80 -16.85 -16.96
CA VAL A 673 -36.78 -15.56 -16.27
C VAL A 673 -37.09 -15.77 -14.79
N LYS A 674 -38.13 -16.56 -14.46
CA LYS A 674 -38.45 -16.92 -13.07
C LYS A 674 -37.36 -17.78 -12.44
N ALA A 675 -36.82 -18.73 -13.20
CA ALA A 675 -35.82 -19.68 -12.74
C ALA A 675 -34.58 -19.00 -12.14
N CYS A 676 -34.20 -17.82 -12.64
CA CYS A 676 -33.06 -17.07 -12.14
C CYS A 676 -33.35 -16.11 -10.97
N LYS A 677 -34.62 -15.80 -10.65
CA LYS A 677 -34.96 -14.84 -9.57
C LYS A 677 -34.67 -15.35 -8.15
N SER A 678 -34.45 -16.65 -7.97
CA SER A 678 -34.12 -17.28 -6.69
C SER A 678 -33.20 -18.47 -6.90
N GLY A 679 -32.36 -18.79 -5.91
CA GLY A 679 -31.58 -20.03 -5.90
C GLY A 679 -32.44 -21.26 -5.60
N MET A 680 -31.79 -22.41 -5.54
CA MET A 680 -32.40 -23.67 -5.11
C MET A 680 -32.74 -23.62 -3.62
N ASN A 681 -33.84 -24.25 -3.22
CA ASN A 681 -34.14 -24.42 -1.79
C ASN A 681 -33.20 -25.47 -1.19
N GLU A 682 -32.63 -25.19 -0.02
CA GLU A 682 -31.68 -26.06 0.69
C GLU A 682 -32.22 -27.50 0.86
N ARG A 683 -33.54 -27.65 1.06
CA ARG A 683 -34.21 -28.92 1.32
C ARG A 683 -34.37 -29.77 0.07
N MET A 684 -34.19 -29.18 -1.10
CA MET A 684 -34.20 -29.91 -2.36
C MET A 684 -32.85 -30.61 -2.57
N ILE A 685 -31.73 -30.00 -2.16
CA ILE A 685 -30.38 -30.56 -2.34
C ILE A 685 -30.22 -31.88 -1.56
N GLN A 686 -30.28 -33.00 -2.29
CA GLN A 686 -30.28 -34.34 -1.69
C GLN A 686 -28.91 -34.82 -1.25
N ASN A 687 -27.85 -34.37 -1.94
CA ASN A 687 -26.48 -34.83 -1.74
C ASN A 687 -25.53 -33.62 -1.54
N PRO A 688 -25.71 -32.82 -0.47
CA PRO A 688 -25.00 -31.55 -0.31
C PRO A 688 -23.48 -31.74 -0.21
N ALA A 689 -23.01 -32.83 0.39
CA ALA A 689 -21.60 -33.23 0.45
C ALA A 689 -21.00 -33.67 -0.90
N GLU A 690 -21.77 -33.72 -1.98
CA GLU A 690 -21.26 -34.00 -3.33
C GLU A 690 -21.86 -33.08 -4.40
N THR A 691 -22.44 -31.95 -3.99
CA THR A 691 -22.95 -30.88 -4.87
C THR A 691 -22.09 -29.64 -4.66
N ILE A 692 -21.43 -29.17 -5.72
CA ILE A 692 -20.58 -27.96 -5.67
C ILE A 692 -21.48 -26.74 -5.44
N MET A 693 -21.11 -25.92 -4.46
CA MET A 693 -21.68 -24.59 -4.26
C MET A 693 -20.80 -23.55 -4.97
N PHE A 694 -19.54 -23.41 -4.56
CA PHE A 694 -18.56 -22.48 -5.16
C PHE A 694 -17.23 -23.19 -5.46
N ALA A 695 -16.41 -22.64 -6.36
CA ALA A 695 -14.99 -23.01 -6.49
C ALA A 695 -14.14 -21.84 -7.01
N ASP A 696 -12.82 -22.00 -7.00
CA ASP A 696 -11.90 -21.08 -7.70
C ASP A 696 -12.25 -21.01 -9.20
N ALA A 697 -12.63 -19.83 -9.71
CA ALA A 697 -13.13 -19.67 -11.07
C ALA A 697 -12.39 -18.59 -11.87
N GLY A 698 -12.19 -18.85 -13.16
CA GLY A 698 -11.56 -17.94 -14.11
C GLY A 698 -11.73 -18.43 -15.55
N MET A 699 -11.77 -17.51 -16.49
CA MET A 699 -12.08 -17.76 -17.89
C MET A 699 -10.94 -17.28 -18.80
N PRO A 700 -10.31 -18.14 -19.60
CA PRO A 700 -9.29 -17.73 -20.56
C PRO A 700 -9.91 -16.89 -21.69
N GLN A 701 -9.42 -15.68 -21.93
CA GLN A 701 -9.95 -14.78 -22.96
C GLN A 701 -8.84 -13.86 -23.49
N GLY A 702 -8.81 -13.60 -24.80
CA GLY A 702 -7.95 -12.57 -25.39
C GLY A 702 -6.43 -12.76 -25.26
N GLY A 703 -5.96 -13.93 -24.81
CA GLY A 703 -4.55 -14.17 -24.48
C GLY A 703 -4.19 -14.02 -23.00
N TYR A 704 -5.19 -13.79 -22.14
CA TYR A 704 -5.07 -13.68 -20.68
C TYR A 704 -6.10 -14.61 -20.01
N ILE A 705 -6.17 -14.57 -18.67
CA ILE A 705 -7.28 -15.15 -17.90
C ILE A 705 -7.99 -14.04 -17.13
N VAL A 706 -9.32 -14.00 -17.23
CA VAL A 706 -10.17 -13.07 -16.49
C VAL A 706 -10.86 -13.81 -15.34
N GLU A 707 -11.34 -13.05 -14.35
CA GLU A 707 -12.22 -13.58 -13.31
C GLU A 707 -13.55 -14.04 -13.93
N TYR A 708 -14.30 -14.87 -13.20
CA TYR A 708 -15.55 -15.41 -13.73
C TYR A 708 -16.54 -15.72 -12.61
N SER A 709 -17.76 -15.21 -12.72
CA SER A 709 -18.80 -15.27 -11.67
C SER A 709 -19.34 -16.67 -11.38
N PHE A 710 -19.10 -17.66 -12.25
CA PHE A 710 -19.78 -18.95 -12.23
C PHE A 710 -18.84 -20.16 -12.27
N VAL A 711 -19.26 -21.25 -11.63
CA VAL A 711 -18.70 -22.58 -11.93
C VAL A 711 -19.66 -23.28 -12.88
N GLU A 712 -19.24 -23.39 -14.13
CA GLU A 712 -20.08 -23.95 -15.20
C GLU A 712 -20.06 -25.48 -15.16
N PRO A 713 -21.21 -26.16 -15.32
CA PRO A 713 -21.25 -27.61 -15.41
C PRO A 713 -20.68 -28.12 -16.74
N PRO A 714 -20.16 -29.36 -16.81
CA PRO A 714 -19.70 -29.99 -18.05
C PRO A 714 -20.67 -29.91 -19.23
N LEU A 715 -21.96 -30.16 -18.99
CA LEU A 715 -23.02 -30.24 -20.01
C LEU A 715 -24.07 -29.15 -19.77
N PRO A 716 -24.53 -28.43 -20.82
CA PRO A 716 -25.53 -27.38 -20.68
C PRO A 716 -26.90 -27.95 -20.33
N VAL A 717 -27.63 -27.27 -19.44
CA VAL A 717 -28.90 -27.74 -18.85
C VAL A 717 -30.12 -26.94 -19.32
N SER A 718 -31.29 -27.53 -19.20
CA SER A 718 -32.59 -26.86 -19.30
C SER A 718 -33.64 -27.60 -18.47
N TYR A 719 -34.85 -27.07 -18.37
CA TYR A 719 -36.00 -27.74 -17.77
C TYR A 719 -36.32 -29.11 -18.42
N GLU A 720 -36.19 -29.23 -19.74
CA GLU A 720 -36.41 -30.50 -20.46
C GLU A 720 -35.23 -31.47 -20.35
N GLN A 721 -34.01 -30.93 -20.16
CA GLN A 721 -32.77 -31.72 -20.03
C GLN A 721 -31.98 -31.33 -18.77
N PRO A 722 -32.52 -31.58 -17.56
CA PRO A 722 -31.93 -31.11 -16.30
C PRO A 722 -30.62 -31.82 -15.93
N ARG A 723 -30.28 -32.91 -16.63
CA ARG A 723 -29.01 -33.66 -16.46
C ARG A 723 -27.96 -33.34 -17.52
N GLY A 724 -28.22 -32.34 -18.35
CA GLY A 724 -27.32 -31.86 -19.38
C GLY A 724 -27.54 -32.50 -20.75
N ILE A 725 -27.40 -31.68 -21.80
CA ILE A 725 -27.48 -32.09 -23.21
C ILE A 725 -26.21 -32.85 -23.58
N LYS A 726 -26.31 -34.16 -23.86
CA LYS A 726 -25.16 -35.00 -24.21
C LYS A 726 -24.58 -34.63 -25.59
N GLY A 727 -23.25 -34.64 -25.67
CA GLY A 727 -22.52 -34.38 -26.92
C GLY A 727 -22.14 -32.92 -27.14
N VAL A 728 -22.58 -32.02 -26.26
CA VAL A 728 -22.15 -30.61 -26.21
C VAL A 728 -21.53 -30.37 -24.84
N PHE A 729 -20.30 -29.84 -24.81
CA PHE A 729 -19.66 -29.39 -23.58
C PHE A 729 -19.73 -27.87 -23.48
N MET A 730 -19.88 -27.35 -22.26
CA MET A 730 -19.78 -25.92 -22.00
C MET A 730 -18.31 -25.44 -22.08
N SER A 731 -18.08 -24.14 -21.86
CA SER A 731 -16.74 -23.65 -21.56
C SER A 731 -16.45 -23.92 -20.08
N PRO A 732 -15.32 -24.55 -19.73
CA PRO A 732 -14.97 -24.73 -18.33
C PRO A 732 -14.59 -23.39 -17.70
N SER A 733 -14.89 -23.24 -16.40
CA SER A 733 -14.51 -22.07 -15.62
C SER A 733 -13.78 -22.38 -14.31
N ILE A 734 -13.69 -23.64 -13.88
CA ILE A 734 -12.90 -24.00 -12.67
C ILE A 734 -11.41 -23.86 -12.99
N HIS A 735 -10.71 -23.00 -12.25
CA HIS A 735 -9.32 -22.63 -12.49
C HIS A 735 -8.41 -23.21 -11.40
N PHE A 736 -7.56 -24.16 -11.77
CA PHE A 736 -6.72 -24.97 -10.88
C PHE A 736 -5.41 -24.26 -10.46
N ARG A 737 -5.55 -23.00 -10.01
CA ARG A 737 -4.48 -22.05 -9.71
C ARG A 737 -3.52 -22.46 -8.60
N HIS A 738 -3.95 -23.26 -7.63
CA HIS A 738 -3.14 -23.65 -6.47
C HIS A 738 -2.27 -24.86 -6.78
N TRP A 739 -1.21 -24.64 -7.57
CA TRP A 739 -0.28 -25.68 -8.05
C TRP A 739 -0.96 -26.82 -8.84
N GLY A 740 -1.90 -26.49 -9.73
CA GLY A 740 -2.70 -27.48 -10.47
C GLY A 740 -3.83 -28.09 -9.63
N ARG A 741 -4.29 -27.36 -8.60
CA ARG A 741 -5.46 -27.68 -7.79
C ARG A 741 -6.41 -26.48 -7.68
N ALA A 742 -7.70 -26.77 -7.53
CA ALA A 742 -8.74 -25.78 -7.24
C ALA A 742 -9.36 -26.12 -5.87
N ASN A 743 -9.65 -25.11 -5.07
CA ASN A 743 -10.48 -25.25 -3.87
C ASN A 743 -11.95 -25.30 -4.32
N VAL A 744 -12.69 -26.26 -3.77
CA VAL A 744 -14.09 -26.52 -4.11
C VAL A 744 -14.88 -26.57 -2.81
N LEU A 745 -15.86 -25.67 -2.68
CA LEU A 745 -16.83 -25.63 -1.59
C LEU A 745 -18.07 -26.43 -1.96
N TRP A 746 -18.45 -27.36 -1.11
CA TRP A 746 -19.63 -28.20 -1.26
C TRP A 746 -20.82 -27.63 -0.46
N CYS A 747 -22.05 -28.02 -0.81
CA CYS A 747 -23.27 -27.45 -0.22
C CYS A 747 -23.49 -27.79 1.27
N ASP A 748 -22.71 -28.71 1.86
CA ASP A 748 -22.68 -29.00 3.30
C ASP A 748 -21.61 -28.18 4.06
N GLY A 749 -20.87 -27.31 3.36
CA GLY A 749 -19.89 -26.40 3.96
C GLY A 749 -18.47 -26.95 4.08
N HIS A 750 -18.20 -28.20 3.67
CA HIS A 750 -16.82 -28.68 3.59
C HIS A 750 -16.14 -28.19 2.31
N ILE A 751 -14.81 -28.08 2.36
CA ILE A 751 -14.00 -27.62 1.23
C ILE A 751 -12.96 -28.68 0.91
N THR A 752 -12.88 -29.09 -0.36
CA THR A 752 -11.84 -29.98 -0.87
C THR A 752 -10.89 -29.25 -1.79
N SER A 753 -9.77 -29.89 -2.11
CA SER A 753 -8.79 -29.40 -3.06
C SER A 753 -8.68 -30.42 -4.19
N GLU A 754 -9.27 -30.11 -5.34
CA GLU A 754 -9.41 -31.01 -6.48
C GLU A 754 -8.33 -30.78 -7.54
N ARG A 755 -8.11 -31.76 -8.42
CA ARG A 755 -7.10 -31.69 -9.50
C ARG A 755 -7.76 -31.62 -10.87
N LEU A 756 -7.13 -30.91 -11.80
CA LEU A 756 -7.54 -30.88 -13.19
C LEU A 756 -7.43 -32.28 -13.80
N GLU A 757 -8.55 -32.86 -14.23
CA GLU A 757 -8.55 -34.17 -14.92
C GLU A 757 -8.71 -33.99 -16.43
N TRP A 758 -9.65 -33.15 -16.86
CA TRP A 758 -9.94 -32.96 -18.27
C TRP A 758 -10.51 -31.57 -18.57
N ALA A 759 -10.36 -31.15 -19.83
CA ALA A 759 -10.93 -29.93 -20.37
C ALA A 759 -11.09 -30.09 -21.90
N PRO A 760 -12.12 -29.49 -22.53
CA PRO A 760 -12.16 -29.26 -23.97
C PRO A 760 -10.94 -28.46 -24.43
N GLU A 761 -10.52 -28.61 -25.68
CA GLU A 761 -9.31 -27.96 -26.19
C GLU A 761 -9.41 -26.43 -26.13
N ARG A 762 -10.54 -25.86 -26.55
CA ARG A 762 -10.83 -24.42 -26.55
C ARG A 762 -12.18 -24.12 -25.90
N ASN A 763 -12.33 -22.90 -25.38
CA ASN A 763 -13.61 -22.35 -24.92
C ASN A 763 -14.33 -21.52 -26.00
N VAL A 764 -15.47 -20.92 -25.62
CA VAL A 764 -16.30 -20.05 -26.48
C VAL A 764 -15.56 -18.82 -27.03
N TYR A 765 -14.55 -18.32 -26.30
CA TYR A 765 -13.68 -17.22 -26.74
C TYR A 765 -12.52 -17.69 -27.63
N GLY A 766 -12.46 -18.99 -27.95
CA GLY A 766 -11.39 -19.60 -28.74
C GLY A 766 -10.07 -19.79 -27.98
N ALA A 767 -9.99 -19.48 -26.70
CA ALA A 767 -8.78 -19.63 -25.89
C ALA A 767 -8.55 -21.07 -25.46
N TYR A 768 -7.29 -21.48 -25.29
CA TYR A 768 -6.89 -22.84 -24.94
C TYR A 768 -7.03 -23.10 -23.42
N ASN A 769 -7.99 -23.91 -23.00
CA ASN A 769 -8.30 -24.12 -21.58
C ASN A 769 -7.13 -24.68 -20.76
N LYS A 770 -6.46 -25.71 -21.30
CA LYS A 770 -5.32 -26.38 -20.65
C LYS A 770 -4.05 -25.53 -20.56
N ALA A 771 -3.95 -24.46 -21.35
CA ALA A 771 -2.81 -23.53 -21.25
C ALA A 771 -2.90 -22.66 -19.98
N TRP A 772 -4.09 -22.54 -19.40
CA TRP A 772 -4.41 -21.71 -18.24
C TRP A 772 -4.85 -22.54 -17.02
N ASP A 773 -4.61 -23.86 -17.03
CA ASP A 773 -5.09 -24.78 -15.99
C ASP A 773 -6.60 -24.62 -15.67
N VAL A 774 -7.44 -24.39 -16.70
CA VAL A 774 -8.92 -24.32 -16.56
C VAL A 774 -9.57 -25.59 -17.12
N GLY A 775 -10.56 -26.14 -16.42
CA GLY A 775 -11.20 -27.40 -16.80
C GLY A 775 -12.20 -27.93 -15.78
N TRP A 776 -12.26 -29.26 -15.65
CA TRP A 776 -13.07 -29.97 -14.66
C TRP A 776 -12.29 -31.14 -14.01
N PHE A 777 -12.82 -31.59 -12.89
CA PHE A 777 -12.46 -32.82 -12.19
C PHE A 777 -13.62 -33.81 -12.23
N GLY A 778 -13.35 -35.11 -12.20
CA GLY A 778 -14.38 -36.15 -12.21
C GLY A 778 -15.01 -36.44 -13.58
N PRO A 779 -16.20 -37.06 -13.61
CA PRO A 779 -16.78 -37.60 -14.84
C PRO A 779 -17.18 -36.50 -15.84
N GLN A 780 -17.26 -36.87 -17.13
CA GLN A 780 -17.81 -36.04 -18.20
C GLN A 780 -19.35 -35.96 -18.14
N SER A 781 -19.86 -35.51 -16.99
CA SER A 781 -21.28 -35.32 -16.70
C SER A 781 -21.45 -34.32 -15.55
N ASN A 782 -22.66 -33.82 -15.36
CA ASN A 782 -22.97 -32.84 -14.31
C ASN A 782 -23.03 -33.46 -12.90
N TYR A 783 -22.36 -34.60 -12.66
CA TYR A 783 -22.49 -35.39 -11.42
C TYR A 783 -22.21 -34.59 -10.15
N PHE A 784 -21.21 -33.70 -10.16
CA PHE A 784 -20.88 -32.85 -9.00
C PHE A 784 -21.65 -31.53 -8.96
N PHE A 785 -22.49 -31.25 -9.95
CA PHE A 785 -23.32 -30.04 -10.01
C PHE A 785 -24.81 -30.35 -9.74
N ASP A 786 -25.27 -31.54 -10.12
CA ASP A 786 -26.65 -32.04 -9.94
C ASP A 786 -26.98 -32.31 -8.46
N TRP A 787 -28.02 -31.62 -7.98
CA TRP A 787 -28.48 -31.66 -6.59
C TRP A 787 -29.30 -32.93 -6.24
N PHE A 788 -29.76 -33.72 -7.24
CA PHE A 788 -30.78 -34.78 -7.09
C PHE A 788 -30.25 -36.22 -7.35
N LYS A 789 -28.96 -36.51 -7.14
CA LYS A 789 -28.30 -37.76 -7.60
C LYS A 789 -29.13 -39.05 -7.38
N GLY A 790 -29.71 -39.58 -8.45
CA GLY A 790 -30.52 -40.80 -8.42
C GLY A 790 -30.95 -41.30 -9.80
N ALA A 791 -31.02 -42.62 -10.00
CA ALA A 791 -31.23 -43.21 -11.32
C ALA A 791 -32.68 -43.17 -11.86
N ASN A 792 -33.67 -42.72 -11.06
CA ASN A 792 -35.08 -42.78 -11.42
C ASN A 792 -35.73 -41.40 -11.63
N SER A 793 -36.59 -41.34 -12.64
CA SER A 793 -37.26 -40.14 -13.14
C SER A 793 -38.45 -39.70 -12.29
N PHE A 794 -38.33 -38.57 -11.59
CA PHE A 794 -39.46 -37.84 -11.00
C PHE A 794 -39.20 -36.32 -11.01
N VAL A 795 -39.34 -35.69 -12.18
CA VAL A 795 -39.43 -34.22 -12.35
C VAL A 795 -40.78 -33.86 -13.00
N LYS A 796 -41.81 -34.69 -12.77
CA LYS A 796 -43.21 -34.42 -13.15
C LYS A 796 -44.09 -34.51 -11.92
N GLY A 797 -44.20 -33.40 -11.19
CA GLY A 797 -45.08 -33.27 -10.03
C GLY A 797 -44.37 -32.82 -8.76
N LEU A 798 -43.90 -31.58 -8.75
CA LEU A 798 -43.86 -30.71 -7.57
C LEU A 798 -44.51 -29.38 -7.97
#